data_AF-A0A7X8FIE6-F1
#
_entry.id   AF-A0A7X8FIE6-F1
#
_cell.length_a   1.000
_cell.length_b   1.000
_cell.length_c   1.000
_cell.angle_alpha   90.00
_cell.angle_beta   90.00
_cell.angle_gamma   90.00
#
_symmetry.space_group_name_H-M   'P 1'
#
loop_
_entity.id
_entity.type
_entity.pdbx_description
1 polymer ?
#
loop_
_entity_poly.entity_id
_entity_poly.type
_entity_poly.pdbx_seq_one_letter_code
_entity_poly.pdbx_strand_id
1 'polypeptide(L)'
;MHKVVAFLIFASVNVIVFGQSLSPGQIGNNQVLCYRSAPQTLSFLIQPTGGTPPYTYRWQRSNNGSDWYDITGTTAQRQTYSPPVLGKTAHFRCRVTDNVSASATTNAVSISVATDLIAPVIGTDQTIYNGTAPVPLIQVTEASGGSGSYSYRWQVSDDGLSWSDIPGASAPGYSSGALIEDRWFRQWVIDAACGSTAGNAIRISVNPITLFTSEIPNSFYAWIRWDFGTQFEPLVNGVIVSARIFTGVDEAGLHQVRFWRQNDQSVFELIAGPYDWSFTPGTQGWREFNLPAPLTVEANRNYIVSVTNSENNQYWSHSNSFSPLVSNEYIRYIRSGGGGIGTVPLQELLHPQECFFRDVVFVPFSAGSAGQNQITCYNSMPSALTESVPASGGSGNYVYQWQSSADNQNWVDIDGATGPEYQPPSITSSTYYRRAVMSGDFTSYTSSVFINVNNPFPLAQFQSSISIYDNTSTNLSVDITGGTPPYTVEYTINDTSSFTIPNYQSGADINTGLLTAGTYKFEITSVTDALGCHPLSSGTPITVTVSGINPVSHNRNALVMFNSGSTLYYTGYVNFIKPYLDWFGIPYDTYDVNSAEPLPDLSDYALLILGHREVYTNAYPLTQLETAISGGTGLYSFDPHLFDFPSAFCEHVGSHPGFSSSEIRFNTTHYITEAHTNDIYNPANDTIATKAPLQVGAYSYDLIDNTVLASLGTSDNNEALMQVAEYGDGRIVKWNSYQWTFDEYLGPVWGMDDLLWRGIVWAARKPFVMQGLPPMVTMRVDDVDDRSREMVNLEWISICNNYGLIPWVGVFTVPEGHDPDGFFPKLKTFVDNNLATASPHSFTYHRLIYYNMSSDPQFSAVDNVIEARNTFTTNGIAISNFLVPHYYYLTADALPGIRDMGVEFLGTKIPYDPVPYPGNWLNNKPYRINRNGWAGTGIPHFYADSINWLNTPFFLCLSEIGDDGTTTSQYEWYPGTGSVDSVIARGVRHLRRSLNSMTLPVLFTHEDQLTMTSSEWHQIISGVTTGVSPYNPEYKSTDDAVKYIRAKSNLMIRAVGSNNGLVTISVAGINDMETKCYLFTEAGGQITHRLVTLPRVQNKAIPVNICVND
;
A
#
# COMPACT_ATOMS: atom_id res chain seq x y z
N MET A 1 17.64 -78.48 -49.35
CA MET A 1 17.57 -79.95 -49.26
C MET A 1 16.17 -80.36 -48.84
N HIS A 2 15.51 -81.18 -49.67
CA HIS A 2 14.50 -82.23 -49.41
C HIS A 2 13.40 -82.00 -48.35
N LYS A 3 12.12 -81.80 -48.76
CA LYS A 3 11.02 -82.78 -49.07
C LYS A 3 10.35 -83.34 -47.78
N VAL A 4 9.02 -83.48 -47.67
CA VAL A 4 8.14 -84.63 -48.07
C VAL A 4 6.76 -84.33 -47.40
N VAL A 5 5.59 -84.19 -48.07
CA VAL A 5 4.59 -85.23 -48.52
C VAL A 5 3.95 -85.98 -47.32
N ALA A 6 2.68 -86.42 -47.22
CA ALA A 6 1.35 -86.18 -47.80
C ALA A 6 0.33 -87.08 -47.01
N PHE A 7 -0.98 -86.83 -47.23
CA PHE A 7 -2.10 -87.80 -47.29
C PHE A 7 -2.91 -88.32 -46.06
N LEU A 8 -4.24 -88.07 -46.14
CA LEU A 8 -5.46 -88.94 -46.05
C LEU A 8 -6.13 -89.43 -44.73
N ILE A 9 -7.45 -89.10 -44.67
CA ILE A 9 -8.67 -89.90 -44.34
C ILE A 9 -9.25 -89.94 -42.89
N PHE A 10 -10.43 -89.30 -42.78
CA PHE A 10 -11.71 -89.53 -42.06
C PHE A 10 -11.81 -90.06 -40.62
N ALA A 11 -12.49 -89.28 -39.75
CA ALA A 11 -13.58 -89.70 -38.85
C ALA A 11 -14.37 -88.47 -38.30
N SER A 12 -15.66 -88.66 -38.04
CA SER A 12 -16.70 -87.66 -37.66
C SER A 12 -16.66 -87.21 -36.19
N VAL A 13 -16.86 -85.90 -35.92
CA VAL A 13 -17.20 -85.32 -34.60
C VAL A 13 -18.14 -84.11 -34.76
N ASN A 14 -19.18 -84.05 -33.91
CA ASN A 14 -20.05 -82.89 -33.69
C ASN A 14 -19.25 -81.63 -33.31
N VAL A 15 -19.43 -80.53 -34.04
CA VAL A 15 -18.91 -79.21 -33.63
C VAL A 15 -20.05 -78.38 -33.06
N ILE A 16 -20.06 -78.20 -31.74
CA ILE A 16 -20.71 -77.07 -31.07
C ILE A 16 -19.88 -75.84 -31.47
N VAL A 17 -20.43 -74.99 -32.33
CA VAL A 17 -19.81 -73.70 -32.67
C VAL A 17 -20.14 -72.73 -31.54
N PHE A 18 -19.15 -72.37 -30.72
CA PHE A 18 -19.22 -71.16 -29.90
C PHE A 18 -19.28 -69.95 -30.85
N GLY A 19 -20.44 -69.30 -30.97
CA GLY A 19 -20.54 -68.02 -31.67
C GLY A 19 -19.71 -66.96 -30.94
N GLN A 20 -18.87 -66.20 -31.66
CA GLN A 20 -18.18 -65.03 -31.12
C GLN A 20 -19.20 -63.99 -30.64
N SER A 21 -18.94 -63.31 -29.52
CA SER A 21 -19.77 -62.18 -29.06
C SER A 21 -19.75 -61.04 -30.08
N LEU A 22 -20.90 -60.36 -30.24
CA LEU A 22 -21.01 -59.22 -31.15
C LEU A 22 -20.19 -58.03 -30.64
N SER A 23 -19.20 -57.61 -31.41
CA SER A 23 -18.49 -56.34 -31.26
C SER A 23 -19.10 -55.31 -32.20
N PRO A 24 -19.69 -54.22 -31.70
CA PRO A 24 -20.44 -53.26 -32.52
C PRO A 24 -19.57 -52.36 -33.40
N GLY A 25 -18.24 -52.39 -33.28
CA GLY A 25 -17.33 -51.50 -34.02
C GLY A 25 -17.22 -50.09 -33.40
N GLN A 26 -16.61 -49.16 -34.14
CA GLN A 26 -16.39 -47.77 -33.72
C GLN A 26 -16.78 -46.78 -34.82
N ILE A 27 -17.44 -45.68 -34.43
CA ILE A 27 -17.92 -44.62 -35.31
C ILE A 27 -17.16 -43.31 -35.06
N GLY A 28 -16.79 -42.61 -36.14
CA GLY A 28 -16.31 -41.21 -36.18
C GLY A 28 -15.35 -40.71 -35.09
N ASN A 29 -15.08 -39.40 -35.11
CA ASN A 29 -14.38 -38.66 -34.04
C ASN A 29 -15.28 -37.53 -33.54
N ASN A 30 -15.02 -37.04 -32.33
CA ASN A 30 -15.69 -35.84 -31.80
C ASN A 30 -15.48 -34.62 -32.71
N GLN A 31 -16.45 -33.72 -32.75
CA GLN A 31 -16.42 -32.52 -33.58
C GLN A 31 -16.69 -31.27 -32.74
N VAL A 32 -16.05 -30.15 -33.07
CA VAL A 32 -16.38 -28.82 -32.55
C VAL A 32 -16.82 -27.97 -33.73
N LEU A 33 -18.00 -27.36 -33.63
CA LEU A 33 -18.65 -26.63 -34.70
C LEU A 33 -19.02 -25.23 -34.22
N CYS A 34 -19.06 -24.31 -35.17
CA CYS A 34 -19.56 -22.96 -34.93
C CYS A 34 -21.07 -22.93 -35.03
N TYR A 35 -21.69 -21.97 -34.35
CA TYR A 35 -23.13 -21.81 -34.36
C TYR A 35 -23.66 -21.82 -35.80
N ARG A 36 -24.67 -22.67 -36.06
CA ARG A 36 -25.31 -22.92 -37.38
C ARG A 36 -24.49 -23.69 -38.42
N SER A 37 -23.33 -24.25 -38.08
CA SER A 37 -22.56 -25.13 -38.99
C SER A 37 -23.07 -26.58 -38.96
N ALA A 38 -23.05 -27.25 -40.12
CA ALA A 38 -23.45 -28.65 -40.23
C ALA A 38 -22.32 -29.60 -39.77
N PRO A 39 -22.60 -30.62 -38.95
CA PRO A 39 -21.60 -31.62 -38.60
C PRO A 39 -21.17 -32.49 -39.79
N GLN A 40 -19.94 -33.00 -39.76
CA GLN A 40 -19.48 -34.02 -40.69
C GLN A 40 -20.25 -35.34 -40.50
N THR A 41 -20.45 -36.06 -41.60
CA THR A 41 -21.09 -37.39 -41.60
C THR A 41 -20.34 -38.37 -40.72
N LEU A 42 -21.06 -39.02 -39.82
CA LEU A 42 -20.56 -40.12 -39.00
C LEU A 42 -20.62 -41.42 -39.79
N SER A 43 -19.52 -42.17 -39.78
CA SER A 43 -19.39 -43.49 -40.38
C SER A 43 -18.59 -44.41 -39.45
N PHE A 44 -18.65 -45.72 -39.71
CA PHE A 44 -17.83 -46.69 -38.98
C PHE A 44 -16.37 -46.60 -39.43
N LEU A 45 -15.48 -46.23 -38.50
CA LEU A 45 -14.03 -46.32 -38.66
C LEU A 45 -13.54 -47.75 -38.46
N ILE A 46 -14.21 -48.50 -37.57
CA ILE A 46 -14.02 -49.94 -37.37
C ILE A 46 -15.36 -50.63 -37.56
N GLN A 47 -15.41 -51.58 -38.49
CA GLN A 47 -16.63 -52.33 -38.79
C GLN A 47 -17.01 -53.28 -37.64
N PRO A 48 -18.32 -53.57 -37.44
CA PRO A 48 -18.74 -54.58 -36.47
C PRO A 48 -18.23 -55.98 -36.85
N THR A 49 -17.93 -56.80 -35.84
CA THR A 49 -17.40 -58.17 -35.98
C THR A 49 -18.02 -59.10 -34.93
N GLY A 50 -17.90 -60.42 -35.10
CA GLY A 50 -18.57 -61.40 -34.21
C GLY A 50 -20.09 -61.48 -34.41
N GLY A 51 -20.80 -62.29 -33.64
CA GLY A 51 -22.24 -62.54 -33.86
C GLY A 51 -22.55 -63.21 -35.23
N THR A 52 -23.82 -63.17 -35.64
CA THR A 52 -24.29 -63.77 -36.91
C THR A 52 -24.65 -62.69 -37.94
N PRO A 53 -23.86 -62.50 -39.02
CA PRO A 53 -24.24 -61.60 -40.12
C PRO A 53 -25.54 -62.04 -40.82
N PRO A 54 -26.31 -61.13 -41.46
CA PRO A 54 -26.04 -59.70 -41.62
C PRO A 54 -26.37 -58.86 -40.37
N TYR A 55 -25.69 -57.72 -40.23
CA TYR A 55 -25.96 -56.76 -39.14
C TYR A 55 -26.96 -55.68 -39.57
N THR A 56 -27.68 -55.15 -38.59
CA THR A 56 -28.55 -54.00 -38.72
C THR A 56 -28.06 -52.82 -37.87
N TYR A 57 -28.20 -51.61 -38.39
CA TYR A 57 -27.64 -50.38 -37.83
C TYR A 57 -28.75 -49.39 -37.47
N ARG A 58 -28.77 -48.93 -36.21
CA ARG A 58 -29.75 -47.95 -35.73
C ARG A 58 -29.05 -46.82 -34.98
N TRP A 59 -29.07 -45.62 -35.56
CA TRP A 59 -28.41 -44.46 -34.96
C TRP A 59 -29.24 -43.86 -33.84
N GLN A 60 -28.56 -43.41 -32.79
CA GLN A 60 -29.13 -42.84 -31.58
C GLN A 60 -28.48 -41.49 -31.27
N ARG A 61 -29.26 -40.58 -30.68
CA ARG A 61 -28.82 -39.26 -30.20
C ARG A 61 -29.05 -39.12 -28.69
N SER A 62 -28.17 -38.38 -28.03
CA SER A 62 -28.33 -37.91 -26.66
C SER A 62 -28.00 -36.42 -26.57
N ASN A 63 -28.68 -35.67 -25.69
CA ASN A 63 -28.35 -34.26 -25.40
C ASN A 63 -27.49 -34.09 -24.13
N ASN A 64 -27.41 -35.11 -23.29
CA ASN A 64 -26.68 -35.09 -22.01
C ASN A 64 -25.62 -36.20 -21.91
N GLY A 65 -25.48 -37.04 -22.93
CA GLY A 65 -24.54 -38.17 -22.98
C GLY A 65 -25.06 -39.45 -22.30
N SER A 66 -26.14 -39.38 -21.51
CA SER A 66 -26.69 -40.51 -20.75
C SER A 66 -28.00 -41.04 -21.32
N ASP A 67 -28.91 -40.17 -21.78
CA ASP A 67 -30.23 -40.57 -22.29
C ASP A 67 -30.22 -40.68 -23.80
N TRP A 68 -30.49 -41.88 -24.33
CA TRP A 68 -30.31 -42.20 -25.75
C TRP A 68 -31.63 -42.53 -26.43
N TYR A 69 -31.91 -41.81 -27.51
CA TYR A 69 -33.12 -41.98 -28.31
C TYR A 69 -32.77 -42.39 -29.74
N ASP A 70 -33.52 -43.34 -30.29
CA ASP A 70 -33.38 -43.72 -31.69
C ASP A 70 -33.75 -42.55 -32.61
N ILE A 71 -32.91 -42.29 -33.62
CA ILE A 71 -33.14 -41.23 -34.59
C ILE A 71 -34.13 -41.72 -35.64
N THR A 72 -35.28 -41.06 -35.71
CA THR A 72 -36.35 -41.35 -36.68
C THR A 72 -35.86 -41.19 -38.12
N GLY A 73 -36.26 -42.12 -39.00
CA GLY A 73 -35.85 -42.12 -40.42
C GLY A 73 -34.52 -42.81 -40.75
N THR A 74 -33.76 -43.30 -39.76
CA THR A 74 -32.57 -44.14 -40.02
C THR A 74 -32.98 -45.61 -40.23
N THR A 75 -32.61 -46.19 -41.37
CA THR A 75 -32.95 -47.59 -41.70
C THR A 75 -31.86 -48.54 -41.22
N ALA A 76 -32.26 -49.78 -40.93
CA ALA A 76 -31.39 -50.88 -40.48
C ALA A 76 -30.17 -51.17 -41.37
N GLN A 77 -30.05 -50.58 -42.57
CA GLN A 77 -28.97 -50.86 -43.51
C GLN A 77 -27.98 -49.70 -43.70
N ARG A 78 -28.17 -48.55 -43.03
CA ARG A 78 -27.30 -47.39 -43.21
C ARG A 78 -26.17 -47.36 -42.18
N GLN A 79 -24.97 -47.68 -42.64
CA GLN A 79 -23.72 -47.59 -41.86
C GLN A 79 -23.19 -46.14 -41.71
N THR A 80 -23.90 -45.15 -42.23
CA THR A 80 -23.53 -43.73 -42.10
C THR A 80 -24.71 -42.90 -41.63
N TYR A 81 -24.43 -41.82 -40.90
CA TYR A 81 -25.42 -40.84 -40.45
C TYR A 81 -24.86 -39.43 -40.55
N SER A 82 -25.57 -38.54 -41.26
CA SER A 82 -25.24 -37.11 -41.31
C SER A 82 -26.15 -36.38 -40.32
N PRO A 83 -25.63 -35.92 -39.16
CA PRO A 83 -26.45 -35.15 -38.23
C PRO A 83 -26.87 -33.82 -38.85
N PRO A 84 -28.08 -33.31 -38.55
CA PRO A 84 -28.48 -31.96 -38.96
C PRO A 84 -27.63 -30.89 -38.23
N VAL A 85 -27.73 -29.64 -38.68
CA VAL A 85 -27.18 -28.48 -37.94
C VAL A 85 -27.71 -28.49 -36.51
N LEU A 86 -26.80 -28.38 -35.54
CA LEU A 86 -27.13 -28.45 -34.12
C LEU A 86 -27.16 -27.04 -33.51
N GLY A 87 -28.15 -26.77 -32.65
CA GLY A 87 -28.22 -25.51 -31.89
C GLY A 87 -27.52 -25.56 -30.53
N LYS A 88 -27.14 -26.75 -30.05
CA LYS A 88 -26.44 -27.04 -28.79
C LYS A 88 -25.66 -28.35 -28.92
N THR A 89 -24.69 -28.58 -28.05
CA THR A 89 -23.93 -29.84 -27.98
C THR A 89 -24.83 -31.07 -27.93
N ALA A 90 -24.52 -32.09 -28.74
CA ALA A 90 -25.22 -33.37 -28.75
C ALA A 90 -24.26 -34.54 -28.99
N HIS A 91 -24.66 -35.73 -28.56
CA HIS A 91 -23.89 -36.97 -28.67
C HIS A 91 -24.61 -37.97 -29.57
N PHE A 92 -23.85 -38.76 -30.33
CA PHE A 92 -24.36 -39.73 -31.29
C PHE A 92 -23.69 -41.09 -31.12
N ARG A 93 -24.45 -42.18 -31.23
CA ARG A 93 -23.93 -43.56 -31.27
C ARG A 93 -24.75 -44.42 -32.20
N CYS A 94 -24.25 -45.59 -32.60
CA CYS A 94 -25.01 -46.57 -33.37
C CYS A 94 -25.24 -47.83 -32.53
N ARG A 95 -26.49 -48.32 -32.48
CA ARG A 95 -26.82 -49.65 -31.98
C ARG A 95 -26.78 -50.62 -33.15
N VAL A 96 -25.93 -51.63 -33.04
CA VAL A 96 -25.73 -52.69 -34.04
C VAL A 96 -26.38 -53.96 -33.53
N THR A 97 -27.22 -54.59 -34.35
CA THR A 97 -27.93 -55.83 -34.02
C THR A 97 -27.66 -56.90 -35.07
N ASP A 98 -27.29 -58.11 -34.65
CA ASP A 98 -27.03 -59.23 -35.57
C ASP A 98 -28.31 -60.00 -35.98
N ASN A 99 -28.17 -60.99 -36.87
CA ASN A 99 -29.31 -61.73 -37.43
C ASN A 99 -30.00 -62.67 -36.43
N VAL A 100 -29.42 -62.88 -35.25
CA VAL A 100 -30.03 -63.63 -34.14
C VAL A 100 -30.47 -62.72 -32.99
N SER A 101 -30.59 -61.41 -33.26
CA SER A 101 -31.12 -60.38 -32.35
C SER A 101 -30.22 -60.02 -31.16
N ALA A 102 -28.93 -60.38 -31.18
CA ALA A 102 -27.96 -59.84 -30.22
C ALA A 102 -27.63 -58.38 -30.60
N SER A 103 -27.64 -57.46 -29.64
CA SER A 103 -27.39 -56.03 -29.91
C SER A 103 -26.34 -55.43 -28.98
N ALA A 104 -25.51 -54.54 -29.52
CA ALA A 104 -24.51 -53.77 -28.80
C ALA A 104 -24.37 -52.35 -29.39
N THR A 105 -23.84 -51.40 -28.63
CA THR A 105 -23.69 -50.00 -29.08
C THR A 105 -22.23 -49.62 -29.27
N THR A 106 -21.94 -48.82 -30.29
CA THR A 106 -20.61 -48.25 -30.57
C THR A 106 -20.16 -47.26 -29.48
N ASN A 107 -18.95 -46.70 -29.63
CA ASN A 107 -18.56 -45.48 -28.94
C ASN A 107 -19.56 -44.33 -29.23
N ALA A 108 -19.64 -43.37 -28.31
CA ALA A 108 -20.38 -42.14 -28.48
C ALA A 108 -19.47 -41.04 -29.04
N VAL A 109 -19.92 -40.36 -30.10
CA VAL A 109 -19.29 -39.19 -30.70
C VAL A 109 -19.98 -37.93 -30.17
N SER A 110 -19.23 -37.03 -29.54
CA SER A 110 -19.71 -35.72 -29.09
C SER A 110 -19.50 -34.67 -30.17
N ILE A 111 -20.53 -33.87 -30.45
CA ILE A 111 -20.49 -32.73 -31.36
C ILE A 111 -20.85 -31.49 -30.55
N SER A 112 -19.86 -30.64 -30.28
CA SER A 112 -20.00 -29.39 -29.52
C SER A 112 -20.28 -28.20 -30.42
N VAL A 113 -21.17 -27.29 -30.01
CA VAL A 113 -21.53 -26.08 -30.77
C VAL A 113 -21.15 -24.84 -29.97
N ALA A 114 -20.24 -24.01 -30.50
CA ALA A 114 -19.85 -22.71 -29.96
C ALA A 114 -21.00 -21.68 -29.98
N THR A 115 -20.97 -20.69 -29.09
CA THR A 115 -21.91 -19.54 -29.10
C THR A 115 -21.57 -18.57 -30.25
N ASP A 116 -22.48 -17.63 -30.55
CA ASP A 116 -22.27 -16.63 -31.61
C ASP A 116 -21.04 -15.76 -31.33
N LEU A 117 -20.19 -15.54 -32.35
CA LEU A 117 -19.06 -14.62 -32.25
C LEU A 117 -19.56 -13.17 -32.23
N ILE A 118 -19.32 -12.48 -31.12
CA ILE A 118 -19.67 -11.08 -30.87
C ILE A 118 -18.39 -10.25 -30.95
N ALA A 119 -18.42 -9.22 -31.79
CA ALA A 119 -17.31 -8.28 -31.96
C ALA A 119 -17.08 -7.43 -30.70
N PRO A 120 -15.83 -7.00 -30.44
CA PRO A 120 -15.56 -6.02 -29.39
C PRO A 120 -16.21 -4.67 -29.73
N VAL A 121 -16.56 -3.91 -28.69
CA VAL A 121 -16.99 -2.53 -28.82
C VAL A 121 -15.78 -1.64 -28.58
N ILE A 122 -15.48 -0.77 -29.53
CA ILE A 122 -14.46 0.27 -29.41
C ILE A 122 -15.13 1.58 -28.95
N GLY A 123 -14.34 2.54 -28.44
CA GLY A 123 -14.82 3.80 -27.84
C GLY A 123 -15.75 4.68 -28.70
N THR A 124 -15.95 5.94 -28.32
CA THR A 124 -16.86 6.87 -29.01
C THR A 124 -16.18 7.70 -30.10
N ASP A 125 -16.98 8.37 -30.92
CA ASP A 125 -16.52 9.37 -31.89
C ASP A 125 -15.66 10.46 -31.21
N GLN A 126 -14.68 10.98 -31.94
CA GLN A 126 -13.79 12.04 -31.47
C GLN A 126 -13.80 13.23 -32.42
N THR A 127 -13.50 14.42 -31.90
CA THR A 127 -13.23 15.61 -32.72
C THR A 127 -11.83 16.10 -32.41
N ILE A 128 -11.04 16.30 -33.45
CA ILE A 128 -9.65 16.75 -33.35
C ILE A 128 -9.44 17.99 -34.23
N TYR A 129 -8.28 18.60 -34.10
CA TYR A 129 -7.87 19.68 -34.97
C TYR A 129 -7.00 19.15 -36.13
N ASN A 130 -6.99 19.86 -37.25
CA ASN A 130 -6.24 19.47 -38.44
C ASN A 130 -4.76 19.27 -38.11
N GLY A 131 -4.25 18.07 -38.39
CA GLY A 131 -2.86 17.68 -38.16
C GLY A 131 -2.57 17.28 -36.71
N THR A 132 -3.58 17.18 -35.84
CA THR A 132 -3.44 16.58 -34.50
C THR A 132 -3.93 15.14 -34.50
N ALA A 133 -3.47 14.33 -33.54
CA ALA A 133 -3.86 12.93 -33.39
C ALA A 133 -5.05 12.78 -32.42
N PRO A 134 -5.98 11.84 -32.70
CA PRO A 134 -7.01 11.47 -31.73
C PRO A 134 -6.42 10.66 -30.58
N VAL A 135 -7.18 10.58 -29.48
CA VAL A 135 -6.88 9.68 -28.35
C VAL A 135 -6.88 8.23 -28.87
N PRO A 136 -5.94 7.37 -28.42
CA PRO A 136 -5.89 5.97 -28.85
C PRO A 136 -7.23 5.25 -28.73
N LEU A 137 -7.57 4.49 -29.75
CA LEU A 137 -8.79 3.71 -29.82
C LEU A 137 -8.60 2.42 -29.04
N ILE A 138 -9.42 2.17 -28.03
CA ILE A 138 -9.35 0.98 -27.18
C ILE A 138 -10.68 0.21 -27.18
N GLN A 139 -10.60 -1.08 -26.88
CA GLN A 139 -11.79 -1.89 -26.60
C GLN A 139 -12.38 -1.46 -25.25
N VAL A 140 -13.67 -1.11 -25.25
CA VAL A 140 -14.45 -0.88 -24.03
C VAL A 140 -15.20 -2.15 -23.61
N THR A 141 -15.42 -3.07 -24.55
CA THR A 141 -15.82 -4.46 -24.27
C THR A 141 -15.02 -5.42 -25.15
N GLU A 142 -14.58 -6.54 -24.59
CA GLU A 142 -13.84 -7.56 -25.32
C GLU A 142 -14.74 -8.35 -26.30
N ALA A 143 -14.09 -9.05 -27.24
CA ALA A 143 -14.78 -10.02 -28.11
C ALA A 143 -15.28 -11.22 -27.29
N SER A 144 -16.42 -11.80 -27.66
CA SER A 144 -16.98 -12.95 -26.94
C SER A 144 -17.65 -13.96 -27.89
N GLY A 145 -17.87 -15.19 -27.40
CA GLY A 145 -18.43 -16.29 -28.18
C GLY A 145 -17.48 -16.89 -29.23
N GLY A 146 -17.98 -17.65 -30.20
CA GLY A 146 -17.11 -18.45 -31.05
C GLY A 146 -16.33 -19.54 -30.27
N SER A 147 -15.15 -19.90 -30.75
CA SER A 147 -14.29 -20.92 -30.10
C SER A 147 -13.43 -20.35 -28.95
N GLY A 148 -13.39 -19.02 -28.80
CA GLY A 148 -12.69 -18.32 -27.72
C GLY A 148 -11.24 -17.91 -28.04
N SER A 149 -10.80 -18.07 -29.29
CA SER A 149 -9.46 -17.65 -29.72
C SER A 149 -9.57 -16.61 -30.83
N TYR A 150 -9.30 -15.36 -30.48
CA TYR A 150 -9.53 -14.20 -31.33
C TYR A 150 -8.23 -13.61 -31.87
N SER A 151 -8.29 -13.15 -33.11
CA SER A 151 -7.31 -12.25 -33.72
C SER A 151 -8.02 -11.02 -34.27
N TYR A 152 -7.34 -9.89 -34.29
CA TYR A 152 -7.93 -8.62 -34.70
C TYR A 152 -7.23 -8.07 -35.94
N ARG A 153 -7.96 -7.26 -36.71
CA ARG A 153 -7.40 -6.33 -37.68
C ARG A 153 -8.19 -5.02 -37.62
N TRP A 154 -7.49 -3.90 -37.64
CA TRP A 154 -8.13 -2.60 -37.74
C TRP A 154 -8.43 -2.23 -39.20
N GLN A 155 -9.54 -1.54 -39.41
CA GLN A 155 -9.98 -1.06 -40.72
C GLN A 155 -10.27 0.43 -40.68
N VAL A 156 -10.02 1.10 -41.80
CA VAL A 156 -10.26 2.53 -42.02
C VAL A 156 -11.24 2.76 -43.17
N SER A 157 -12.02 3.84 -43.11
CA SER A 157 -12.97 4.25 -44.13
C SER A 157 -13.04 5.78 -44.25
N ASP A 158 -13.24 6.27 -45.48
CA ASP A 158 -13.39 7.69 -45.80
C ASP A 158 -14.86 8.16 -45.75
N ASP A 159 -15.82 7.23 -45.75
CA ASP A 159 -17.26 7.49 -45.83
C ASP A 159 -18.09 6.74 -44.77
N GLY A 160 -17.44 5.91 -43.95
CA GLY A 160 -18.08 5.00 -42.99
C GLY A 160 -18.75 3.77 -43.62
N LEU A 161 -18.71 3.63 -44.95
CA LEU A 161 -19.40 2.58 -45.72
C LEU A 161 -18.41 1.62 -46.38
N SER A 162 -17.33 2.15 -46.93
CA SER A 162 -16.30 1.46 -47.71
C SER A 162 -15.03 1.32 -46.88
N TRP A 163 -14.62 0.09 -46.58
CA TRP A 163 -13.57 -0.18 -45.58
C TRP A 163 -12.35 -0.86 -46.18
N SER A 164 -11.17 -0.42 -45.75
CA SER A 164 -9.87 -1.01 -46.10
C SER A 164 -9.13 -1.48 -44.85
N ASP A 165 -8.39 -2.58 -44.96
CA ASP A 165 -7.55 -3.08 -43.86
C ASP A 165 -6.35 -2.16 -43.62
N ILE A 166 -6.02 -1.92 -42.35
CA ILE A 166 -4.80 -1.23 -41.93
C ILE A 166 -3.71 -2.28 -41.71
N PRO A 167 -2.65 -2.33 -42.55
CA PRO A 167 -1.63 -3.37 -42.45
C PRO A 167 -0.93 -3.40 -41.09
N GLY A 168 -0.79 -4.58 -40.48
CA GLY A 168 -0.07 -4.79 -39.22
C GLY A 168 -0.81 -4.38 -37.94
N ALA A 169 -1.96 -3.71 -38.04
CA ALA A 169 -2.73 -3.28 -36.88
C ALA A 169 -3.60 -4.42 -36.32
N SER A 170 -3.01 -5.33 -35.54
CA SER A 170 -3.68 -6.50 -34.95
C SER A 170 -3.84 -6.48 -33.44
N ALA A 171 -3.42 -5.40 -32.78
CA ALA A 171 -3.55 -5.23 -31.34
C ALA A 171 -5.00 -4.88 -30.93
N PRO A 172 -5.40 -5.14 -29.67
CA PRO A 172 -6.70 -4.74 -29.15
C PRO A 172 -6.98 -3.23 -29.26
N GLY A 173 -5.94 -2.39 -29.12
CA GLY A 173 -6.03 -0.94 -29.35
C GLY A 173 -5.37 -0.48 -30.66
N TYR A 174 -5.63 0.77 -31.07
CA TYR A 174 -5.03 1.39 -32.25
C TYR A 174 -4.92 2.92 -32.11
N SER A 175 -3.75 3.47 -32.42
CA SER A 175 -3.53 4.92 -32.54
C SER A 175 -3.41 5.28 -34.02
N SER A 176 -4.36 6.05 -34.56
CA SER A 176 -4.35 6.40 -35.99
C SER A 176 -3.28 7.40 -36.40
N GLY A 177 -2.64 8.06 -35.43
CA GLY A 177 -1.83 9.24 -35.68
C GLY A 177 -2.68 10.44 -36.11
N ALA A 178 -2.01 11.51 -36.55
CA ALA A 178 -2.69 12.73 -36.94
C ALA A 178 -3.53 12.59 -38.20
N LEU A 179 -4.70 13.23 -38.20
CA LEU A 179 -5.61 13.23 -39.33
C LEU A 179 -5.79 14.66 -39.84
N ILE A 180 -5.92 14.78 -41.16
CA ILE A 180 -6.15 16.05 -41.86
C ILE A 180 -7.55 16.14 -42.46
N GLU A 181 -8.31 15.04 -42.38
CA GLU A 181 -9.66 14.87 -42.89
C GLU A 181 -10.40 13.85 -42.01
N ASP A 182 -11.72 13.92 -42.03
CA ASP A 182 -12.57 12.97 -41.31
C ASP A 182 -12.26 11.53 -41.73
N ARG A 183 -12.16 10.63 -40.75
CA ARG A 183 -11.97 9.19 -40.99
C ARG A 183 -12.80 8.36 -40.03
N TRP A 184 -13.20 7.19 -40.50
CA TRP A 184 -13.88 6.19 -39.70
C TRP A 184 -12.96 5.01 -39.42
N PHE A 185 -12.99 4.50 -38.20
CA PHE A 185 -12.23 3.32 -37.79
C PHE A 185 -13.17 2.27 -37.23
N ARG A 186 -12.86 1.00 -37.48
CA ARG A 186 -13.51 -0.13 -36.80
C ARG A 186 -12.52 -1.27 -36.62
N GLN A 187 -12.78 -2.12 -35.65
CA GLN A 187 -12.01 -3.33 -35.44
C GLN A 187 -12.77 -4.55 -35.99
N TRP A 188 -12.06 -5.42 -36.70
CA TRP A 188 -12.60 -6.65 -37.26
C TRP A 188 -12.01 -7.84 -36.51
N VAL A 189 -12.85 -8.65 -35.87
CA VAL A 189 -12.42 -9.83 -35.10
C VAL A 189 -12.56 -11.09 -35.94
N ILE A 190 -11.58 -11.98 -35.81
CA ILE A 190 -11.51 -13.27 -36.49
C ILE A 190 -11.32 -14.35 -35.43
N ASP A 191 -12.24 -15.32 -35.40
CA ASP A 191 -12.11 -16.58 -34.67
C ASP A 191 -11.69 -17.67 -35.66
N ALA A 192 -10.61 -18.38 -35.35
CA ALA A 192 -10.00 -19.35 -36.27
C ALA A 192 -10.95 -20.48 -36.70
N ALA A 193 -11.96 -20.80 -35.89
CA ALA A 193 -12.96 -21.81 -36.21
C ALA A 193 -14.25 -21.19 -36.77
N CYS A 194 -14.68 -20.03 -36.24
CA CYS A 194 -16.02 -19.48 -36.40
C CYS A 194 -16.14 -18.27 -37.33
N GLY A 195 -15.07 -17.95 -38.07
CA GLY A 195 -15.09 -16.91 -39.08
C GLY A 195 -14.83 -15.55 -38.46
N SER A 196 -15.42 -14.49 -39.02
CA SER A 196 -15.06 -13.12 -38.62
C SER A 196 -16.25 -12.18 -38.64
N THR A 197 -16.25 -11.19 -37.76
CA THR A 197 -17.30 -10.16 -37.68
C THR A 197 -16.71 -8.79 -37.35
N ALA A 198 -17.42 -7.72 -37.70
CA ALA A 198 -17.00 -6.33 -37.50
C ALA A 198 -17.56 -5.76 -36.19
N GLY A 199 -16.77 -4.98 -35.47
CA GLY A 199 -17.22 -4.14 -34.36
C GLY A 199 -17.95 -2.88 -34.83
N ASN A 200 -18.28 -2.00 -33.87
CA ASN A 200 -18.80 -0.68 -34.17
C ASN A 200 -17.77 0.17 -34.93
N ALA A 201 -18.27 1.12 -35.71
CA ALA A 201 -17.47 2.14 -36.36
C ALA A 201 -17.47 3.41 -35.51
N ILE A 202 -16.33 4.07 -35.42
CA ILE A 202 -16.17 5.39 -34.80
C ILE A 202 -15.76 6.40 -35.86
N ARG A 203 -16.25 7.64 -35.76
CA ARG A 203 -15.84 8.77 -36.60
C ARG A 203 -14.87 9.65 -35.84
N ILE A 204 -13.76 9.99 -36.49
CA ILE A 204 -12.87 11.06 -36.05
C ILE A 204 -13.14 12.25 -36.97
N SER A 205 -13.69 13.33 -36.41
CA SER A 205 -13.98 14.57 -37.12
C SER A 205 -12.80 15.53 -37.00
N VAL A 206 -12.36 16.11 -38.12
CA VAL A 206 -11.16 16.98 -38.16
C VAL A 206 -11.57 18.43 -38.45
N ASN A 207 -11.38 19.30 -37.47
CA ASN A 207 -11.65 20.73 -37.58
C ASN A 207 -10.39 21.52 -38.00
N PRO A 208 -10.47 22.45 -38.97
CA PRO A 208 -9.33 23.30 -39.33
C PRO A 208 -8.96 24.25 -38.17
N ILE A 209 -7.66 24.47 -37.94
CA ILE A 209 -7.19 25.47 -36.97
C ILE A 209 -7.09 26.81 -37.68
N THR A 210 -7.90 27.75 -37.24
CA THR A 210 -8.08 29.05 -37.91
C THR A 210 -8.25 30.16 -36.88
N LEU A 211 -7.97 31.42 -37.25
CA LEU A 211 -8.09 32.55 -36.33
C LEU A 211 -9.55 32.82 -35.99
N PHE A 212 -10.44 32.66 -36.97
CA PHE A 212 -11.87 32.89 -36.81
C PHE A 212 -12.65 31.58 -36.96
N THR A 213 -13.41 31.24 -35.93
CA THR A 213 -14.16 29.97 -35.86
C THR A 213 -15.66 30.21 -36.03
N SER A 214 -16.22 31.13 -35.26
CA SER A 214 -17.66 31.43 -35.22
C SER A 214 -17.99 32.88 -35.56
N GLU A 215 -16.96 33.71 -35.71
CA GLU A 215 -17.08 35.13 -35.99
C GLU A 215 -17.65 35.35 -37.40
N ILE A 216 -18.65 36.24 -37.49
CA ILE A 216 -19.25 36.68 -38.74
C ILE A 216 -19.14 38.21 -38.84
N PRO A 217 -18.92 38.77 -40.04
CA PRO A 217 -18.83 40.21 -40.22
C PRO A 217 -20.17 40.90 -40.00
N ASN A 218 -20.13 42.12 -39.47
CA ASN A 218 -21.31 42.92 -39.17
C ASN A 218 -21.77 43.70 -40.41
N SER A 219 -20.88 43.95 -41.36
CA SER A 219 -21.11 44.82 -42.51
C SER A 219 -20.13 44.52 -43.66
N PHE A 220 -20.52 44.95 -44.86
CA PHE A 220 -19.70 44.88 -46.07
C PHE A 220 -19.64 46.27 -46.71
N TYR A 221 -18.46 46.87 -46.79
CA TYR A 221 -18.27 48.20 -47.38
C TYR A 221 -17.55 48.12 -48.73
N ALA A 222 -17.93 48.99 -49.66
CA ALA A 222 -17.17 49.26 -50.89
C ALA A 222 -16.57 50.66 -50.80
N TRP A 223 -15.25 50.79 -51.03
CA TRP A 223 -14.60 52.10 -50.96
C TRP A 223 -13.44 52.28 -51.94
N ILE A 224 -12.29 51.67 -51.66
CA ILE A 224 -11.07 51.80 -52.47
C ILE A 224 -10.30 50.49 -52.43
N ARG A 225 -9.58 50.17 -53.50
CA ARG A 225 -8.81 48.92 -53.61
C ARG A 225 -7.57 48.92 -52.73
N TRP A 226 -7.54 48.12 -51.66
CA TRP A 226 -6.52 48.09 -50.61
C TRP A 226 -6.13 46.66 -50.21
N ASP A 227 -4.96 46.50 -49.60
CA ASP A 227 -4.58 45.29 -48.85
C ASP A 227 -5.17 45.40 -47.45
N PHE A 228 -6.06 44.46 -47.09
CA PHE A 228 -6.53 44.30 -45.72
C PHE A 228 -5.82 43.11 -45.11
N GLY A 229 -5.37 43.22 -43.87
CA GLY A 229 -4.64 42.15 -43.23
C GLY A 229 -4.99 41.94 -41.77
N THR A 230 -4.75 40.71 -41.35
CA THR A 230 -4.89 40.24 -39.97
C THR A 230 -3.53 39.83 -39.47
N GLN A 231 -3.09 40.48 -38.39
CA GLN A 231 -1.89 40.09 -37.67
C GLN A 231 -2.23 38.98 -36.66
N PHE A 232 -1.41 37.94 -36.67
CA PHE A 232 -1.53 36.81 -35.75
C PHE A 232 -0.16 36.31 -35.31
N GLU A 233 -0.17 35.50 -34.27
CA GLU A 233 1.00 34.84 -33.71
C GLU A 233 0.70 33.35 -33.52
N PRO A 234 1.50 32.44 -34.13
CA PRO A 234 1.50 31.03 -33.78
C PRO A 234 2.06 30.82 -32.38
N LEU A 235 1.41 29.99 -31.58
CA LEU A 235 1.85 29.59 -30.24
C LEU A 235 2.71 28.33 -30.27
N VAL A 236 2.67 27.58 -31.38
CA VAL A 236 3.54 26.43 -31.66
C VAL A 236 4.11 26.55 -33.08
N ASN A 237 5.22 25.87 -33.33
CA ASN A 237 5.78 25.77 -34.68
C ASN A 237 4.78 25.03 -35.59
N GLY A 238 4.70 25.42 -36.84
CA GLY A 238 3.81 24.75 -37.79
C GLY A 238 3.85 25.36 -39.17
N VAL A 239 2.85 25.03 -39.98
CA VAL A 239 2.73 25.53 -41.35
C VAL A 239 1.36 26.15 -41.58
N ILE A 240 1.30 27.16 -42.44
CA ILE A 240 0.04 27.66 -43.00
C ILE A 240 -0.17 26.96 -44.33
N VAL A 241 -1.33 26.38 -44.53
CA VAL A 241 -1.68 25.64 -45.75
C VAL A 241 -2.65 26.39 -46.65
N SER A 242 -3.44 27.31 -46.07
CA SER A 242 -4.43 28.09 -46.80
C SER A 242 -4.57 29.51 -46.23
N ALA A 243 -4.98 30.44 -47.08
CA ALA A 243 -5.55 31.73 -46.67
C ALA A 243 -7.08 31.68 -46.79
N ARG A 244 -7.80 32.40 -45.95
CA ARG A 244 -9.27 32.52 -46.05
C ARG A 244 -9.72 33.96 -46.00
N ILE A 245 -10.86 34.23 -46.64
CA ILE A 245 -11.57 35.50 -46.52
C ILE A 245 -13.06 35.25 -46.33
N PHE A 246 -13.72 36.10 -45.57
CA PHE A 246 -15.18 36.09 -45.51
C PHE A 246 -15.72 37.04 -46.57
N THR A 247 -16.56 36.56 -47.49
CA THR A 247 -17.13 37.37 -48.57
C THR A 247 -18.63 37.60 -48.39
N GLY A 248 -19.12 38.75 -48.86
CA GLY A 248 -20.55 38.98 -49.09
C GLY A 248 -21.03 38.36 -50.41
N VAL A 249 -22.35 38.33 -50.65
CA VAL A 249 -22.92 37.75 -51.88
C VAL A 249 -22.42 38.43 -53.17
N ASP A 250 -22.07 39.72 -53.10
CA ASP A 250 -21.71 40.55 -54.26
C ASP A 250 -20.19 40.72 -54.46
N GLU A 251 -19.36 40.17 -53.56
CA GLU A 251 -17.90 40.24 -53.67
C GLU A 251 -17.39 39.19 -54.66
N ALA A 252 -16.66 39.67 -55.68
CA ALA A 252 -16.16 38.86 -56.79
C ALA A 252 -15.04 39.57 -57.57
N GLY A 253 -14.30 38.81 -58.36
CA GLY A 253 -13.17 39.31 -59.17
C GLY A 253 -11.82 38.98 -58.53
N LEU A 254 -10.76 39.62 -59.04
CA LEU A 254 -9.39 39.35 -58.62
C LEU A 254 -9.07 39.93 -57.23
N HIS A 255 -8.60 39.06 -56.36
CA HIS A 255 -8.00 39.35 -55.05
C HIS A 255 -6.54 38.88 -55.08
N GLN A 256 -5.69 39.47 -54.25
CA GLN A 256 -4.30 39.05 -54.12
C GLN A 256 -3.97 38.70 -52.68
N VAL A 257 -3.45 37.49 -52.47
CA VAL A 257 -3.05 36.96 -51.15
C VAL A 257 -1.56 37.18 -50.93
N ARG A 258 -1.17 37.70 -49.76
CA ARG A 258 0.22 37.90 -49.33
C ARG A 258 0.39 37.48 -47.88
N PHE A 259 1.60 37.07 -47.52
CA PHE A 259 2.00 36.81 -46.15
C PHE A 259 3.25 37.59 -45.78
N TRP A 260 3.21 38.17 -44.59
CA TRP A 260 4.29 38.98 -44.05
C TRP A 260 4.78 38.38 -42.74
N ARG A 261 6.10 38.43 -42.50
CA ARG A 261 6.73 37.99 -41.24
C ARG A 261 7.45 39.15 -40.59
N GLN A 262 7.29 39.29 -39.28
CA GLN A 262 8.09 40.23 -38.50
C GLN A 262 9.50 39.67 -38.27
N ASN A 263 10.52 40.44 -38.65
CA ASN A 263 11.92 40.13 -38.37
C ASN A 263 12.33 40.58 -36.95
N ASP A 264 13.55 40.25 -36.52
CA ASP A 264 14.03 40.55 -35.16
C ASP A 264 14.18 42.06 -34.88
N GLN A 265 14.11 42.90 -35.90
CA GLN A 265 14.09 44.37 -35.79
C GLN A 265 12.67 44.93 -35.74
N SER A 266 11.65 44.08 -35.55
CA SER A 266 10.23 44.44 -35.51
C SER A 266 9.66 44.95 -36.84
N VAL A 267 10.33 44.72 -37.97
CA VAL A 267 9.89 45.12 -39.32
C VAL A 267 9.24 43.94 -40.03
N PHE A 268 8.11 44.16 -40.72
CA PHE A 268 7.43 43.13 -41.51
C PHE A 268 7.99 43.04 -42.94
N GLU A 269 8.34 41.83 -43.36
CA GLU A 269 8.86 41.50 -44.69
C GLU A 269 7.93 40.53 -45.41
N LEU A 270 7.79 40.69 -46.73
CA LEU A 270 6.98 39.79 -47.57
C LEU A 270 7.68 38.42 -47.67
N ILE A 271 7.02 37.37 -47.19
CA ILE A 271 7.55 35.99 -47.23
C ILE A 271 6.84 35.08 -48.23
N ALA A 272 5.63 35.44 -48.66
CA ALA A 272 4.90 34.72 -49.70
C ALA A 272 3.88 35.61 -50.44
N GLY A 273 3.64 35.31 -51.72
CA GLY A 273 2.74 36.06 -52.60
C GLY A 273 3.42 37.23 -53.35
N PRO A 274 2.66 38.04 -54.11
CA PRO A 274 1.21 37.96 -54.28
C PRO A 274 0.77 36.72 -55.05
N TYR A 275 -0.27 36.06 -54.56
CA TYR A 275 -0.97 35.01 -55.28
C TYR A 275 -2.31 35.54 -55.78
N ASP A 276 -2.58 35.38 -57.08
CA ASP A 276 -3.83 35.80 -57.68
C ASP A 276 -4.96 34.82 -57.35
N TRP A 277 -6.06 35.34 -56.81
CA TRP A 277 -7.24 34.57 -56.43
C TRP A 277 -8.51 35.22 -56.97
N SER A 278 -9.12 34.59 -57.98
CA SER A 278 -10.35 35.09 -58.62
C SER A 278 -11.52 34.15 -58.39
N PHE A 279 -12.69 34.72 -58.09
CA PHE A 279 -13.94 33.96 -57.91
C PHE A 279 -15.17 34.75 -58.36
N THR A 280 -16.27 34.03 -58.63
CA THR A 280 -17.56 34.58 -59.07
C THR A 280 -18.46 34.98 -57.88
N PRO A 281 -19.41 35.92 -58.07
CA PRO A 281 -20.35 36.33 -57.02
C PRO A 281 -21.37 35.21 -56.73
N GLY A 282 -22.12 35.34 -55.63
CA GLY A 282 -23.24 34.45 -55.26
C GLY A 282 -23.03 33.58 -54.02
N THR A 283 -21.90 33.73 -53.31
CA THR A 283 -21.62 32.97 -52.08
C THR A 283 -21.28 33.94 -50.95
N GLN A 284 -22.11 33.95 -49.90
CA GLN A 284 -21.78 34.61 -48.64
C GLN A 284 -21.18 33.58 -47.67
N GLY A 285 -20.04 33.92 -47.06
CA GLY A 285 -19.35 33.03 -46.12
C GLY A 285 -17.84 33.01 -46.31
N TRP A 286 -17.18 32.10 -45.59
CA TRP A 286 -15.75 31.84 -45.74
C TRP A 286 -15.45 31.23 -47.11
N ARG A 287 -14.44 31.78 -47.78
CA ARG A 287 -13.79 31.20 -48.94
C ARG A 287 -12.35 30.88 -48.58
N GLU A 288 -11.82 29.82 -49.16
CA GLU A 288 -10.47 29.33 -48.88
C GLU A 288 -9.62 29.30 -50.16
N PHE A 289 -8.36 29.70 -50.01
CA PHE A 289 -7.32 29.66 -51.03
C PHE A 289 -6.18 28.76 -50.53
N ASN A 290 -6.04 27.59 -51.15
CA ASN A 290 -4.95 26.67 -50.86
C ASN A 290 -3.63 27.24 -51.39
N LEU A 291 -2.59 27.25 -50.56
CA LEU A 291 -1.28 27.74 -50.96
C LEU A 291 -0.59 26.73 -51.91
N PRO A 292 0.19 27.22 -52.90
CA PRO A 292 0.96 26.33 -53.78
C PRO A 292 1.98 25.44 -53.05
N ALA A 293 2.48 25.92 -51.90
CA ALA A 293 3.30 25.18 -50.97
C ALA A 293 2.98 25.65 -49.54
N PRO A 294 3.02 24.74 -48.53
CA PRO A 294 2.85 25.13 -47.13
C PRO A 294 3.90 26.16 -46.71
N LEU A 295 3.47 27.17 -45.95
CA LEU A 295 4.32 28.24 -45.47
C LEU A 295 4.74 27.99 -44.01
N THR A 296 6.03 27.76 -43.79
CA THR A 296 6.62 27.59 -42.46
C THR A 296 6.44 28.83 -41.59
N VAL A 297 5.89 28.64 -40.38
CA VAL A 297 5.79 29.66 -39.35
C VAL A 297 6.31 29.16 -38.01
N GLU A 298 6.93 30.06 -37.27
CA GLU A 298 7.58 29.80 -35.98
C GLU A 298 6.68 30.24 -34.83
N ALA A 299 6.76 29.52 -33.72
CA ALA A 299 6.10 29.89 -32.48
C ALA A 299 6.59 31.26 -31.99
N ASN A 300 5.69 32.05 -31.41
CA ASN A 300 5.94 33.34 -30.77
C ASN A 300 6.53 34.42 -31.71
N ARG A 301 6.24 34.31 -33.01
CA ARG A 301 6.61 35.31 -34.02
C ARG A 301 5.36 35.89 -34.67
N ASN A 302 5.35 37.19 -34.93
CA ASN A 302 4.20 37.85 -35.56
C ASN A 302 4.20 37.68 -37.08
N TYR A 303 3.03 37.37 -37.62
CA TYR A 303 2.75 37.25 -39.04
C TYR A 303 1.53 38.07 -39.42
N ILE A 304 1.42 38.43 -40.70
CA ILE A 304 0.20 39.03 -41.26
C ILE A 304 -0.21 38.24 -42.49
N VAL A 305 -1.46 37.79 -42.52
CA VAL A 305 -2.12 37.39 -43.77
C VAL A 305 -2.82 38.61 -44.33
N SER A 306 -2.55 38.97 -45.58
CA SER A 306 -3.25 40.06 -46.25
C SER A 306 -3.91 39.58 -47.54
N VAL A 307 -5.16 39.99 -47.74
CA VAL A 307 -5.89 39.74 -48.99
C VAL A 307 -6.55 41.03 -49.42
N THR A 308 -6.22 41.46 -50.64
CA THR A 308 -6.83 42.67 -51.21
C THR A 308 -8.34 42.51 -51.32
N ASN A 309 -9.11 43.59 -51.27
CA ASN A 309 -10.48 43.56 -51.81
C ASN A 309 -10.47 43.45 -53.35
N SER A 310 -11.64 43.21 -53.92
CA SER A 310 -11.78 42.91 -55.34
C SER A 310 -11.55 44.10 -56.27
N GLU A 311 -11.06 43.83 -57.48
CA GLU A 311 -10.88 44.86 -58.51
C GLU A 311 -12.16 45.55 -58.96
N ASN A 312 -13.26 44.81 -59.05
CA ASN A 312 -14.48 45.27 -59.73
C ASN A 312 -15.42 46.02 -58.80
N ASN A 313 -15.54 45.59 -57.53
CA ASN A 313 -16.53 46.11 -56.58
C ASN A 313 -15.91 46.58 -55.24
N GLN A 314 -14.65 46.22 -54.96
CA GLN A 314 -13.88 46.71 -53.80
C GLN A 314 -14.54 46.47 -52.44
N TYR A 315 -15.35 45.41 -52.33
CA TYR A 315 -15.99 45.01 -51.08
C TYR A 315 -15.00 44.41 -50.08
N TRP A 316 -15.25 44.64 -48.79
CA TRP A 316 -14.55 43.96 -47.70
C TRP A 316 -15.48 43.78 -46.50
N SER A 317 -15.23 42.70 -45.76
CA SER A 317 -15.99 42.27 -44.60
C SER A 317 -15.37 42.77 -43.31
N HIS A 318 -16.21 43.29 -42.40
CA HIS A 318 -15.70 43.91 -41.18
C HIS A 318 -16.62 43.92 -39.97
N SER A 319 -15.99 44.12 -38.81
CA SER A 319 -16.62 44.34 -37.51
C SER A 319 -15.81 45.37 -36.70
N ASN A 320 -16.48 46.07 -35.78
CA ASN A 320 -15.87 47.18 -35.05
C ASN A 320 -14.88 46.76 -33.95
N SER A 321 -15.02 45.57 -33.37
CA SER A 321 -14.12 45.05 -32.33
C SER A 321 -14.40 43.56 -32.09
N PHE A 322 -13.35 42.78 -31.81
CA PHE A 322 -13.46 41.45 -31.21
C PHE A 322 -13.21 41.56 -29.70
N SER A 323 -14.28 41.44 -28.91
CA SER A 323 -14.20 41.39 -27.45
C SER A 323 -15.05 40.23 -26.93
N PRO A 324 -14.43 39.14 -26.42
CA PRO A 324 -12.99 38.97 -26.21
C PRO A 324 -12.18 38.77 -27.51
N LEU A 325 -10.86 38.94 -27.44
CA LEU A 325 -9.93 38.62 -28.54
C LEU A 325 -10.05 37.14 -28.91
N VAL A 326 -10.06 36.84 -30.21
CA VAL A 326 -10.20 35.47 -30.71
C VAL A 326 -8.84 34.76 -30.66
N SER A 327 -8.75 33.68 -29.89
CA SER A 327 -7.54 32.86 -29.78
C SER A 327 -7.91 31.39 -29.55
N ASN A 328 -7.10 30.49 -30.08
CA ASN A 328 -7.12 29.07 -29.72
C ASN A 328 -5.75 28.64 -29.18
N GLU A 329 -5.57 27.36 -28.88
CA GLU A 329 -4.33 26.80 -28.31
C GLU A 329 -3.11 26.89 -29.24
N TYR A 330 -3.31 27.21 -30.52
CA TYR A 330 -2.29 27.12 -31.56
C TYR A 330 -1.96 28.46 -32.22
N ILE A 331 -2.94 29.34 -32.40
CA ILE A 331 -2.78 30.66 -33.02
C ILE A 331 -3.63 31.71 -32.31
N ARG A 332 -3.08 32.92 -32.19
CA ARG A 332 -3.69 34.06 -31.52
C ARG A 332 -3.84 35.26 -32.45
N TYR A 333 -5.03 35.85 -32.51
CA TYR A 333 -5.27 37.14 -33.17
C TYR A 333 -4.61 38.28 -32.37
N ILE A 334 -3.96 39.21 -33.07
CA ILE A 334 -3.34 40.39 -32.46
C ILE A 334 -4.10 41.66 -32.81
N ARG A 335 -4.27 41.94 -34.11
CA ARG A 335 -4.93 43.14 -34.63
C ARG A 335 -5.21 42.99 -36.12
N SER A 336 -6.00 43.89 -36.69
CA SER A 336 -6.15 44.03 -38.14
C SER A 336 -5.68 45.41 -38.60
N GLY A 337 -5.34 45.53 -39.88
CA GLY A 337 -4.90 46.79 -40.48
C GLY A 337 -5.16 46.83 -41.99
N GLY A 338 -5.14 48.03 -42.55
CA GLY A 338 -5.17 48.29 -43.99
C GLY A 338 -3.83 48.80 -44.51
N GLY A 339 -3.62 48.74 -45.82
CA GLY A 339 -2.47 49.32 -46.50
C GLY A 339 -2.73 49.50 -48.01
N GLY A 340 -1.90 50.33 -48.65
CA GLY A 340 -1.87 50.41 -50.10
C GLY A 340 -1.50 49.06 -50.72
N ILE A 341 -1.93 48.82 -51.96
CA ILE A 341 -1.68 47.54 -52.65
C ILE A 341 -0.17 47.23 -52.68
N GLY A 342 0.19 46.04 -52.19
CA GLY A 342 1.57 45.57 -52.11
C GLY A 342 2.36 46.11 -50.92
N THR A 343 1.73 46.80 -49.97
CA THR A 343 2.37 47.29 -48.74
C THR A 343 1.86 46.54 -47.51
N VAL A 344 2.64 46.55 -46.42
CA VAL A 344 2.24 45.88 -45.17
C VAL A 344 1.01 46.58 -44.56
N PRO A 345 -0.08 45.85 -44.27
CA PRO A 345 -1.32 46.49 -43.83
C PRO A 345 -1.34 46.72 -42.32
N LEU A 346 -0.77 47.85 -41.89
CA LEU A 346 -0.65 48.24 -40.47
C LEU A 346 -1.47 49.49 -40.12
N GLN A 347 -2.17 50.11 -41.08
CA GLN A 347 -2.90 51.35 -40.88
C GLN A 347 -4.30 51.08 -40.28
N GLU A 348 -4.65 51.80 -39.21
CA GLU A 348 -6.04 51.87 -38.74
C GLU A 348 -6.87 52.73 -39.69
N LEU A 349 -8.07 52.27 -40.06
CA LEU A 349 -8.90 52.90 -41.09
C LEU A 349 -10.06 53.71 -40.51
N LEU A 350 -11.17 53.05 -40.17
CA LEU A 350 -12.40 53.75 -39.77
C LEU A 350 -12.51 53.87 -38.26
N HIS A 351 -12.13 52.82 -37.53
CA HIS A 351 -12.23 52.76 -36.07
C HIS A 351 -11.00 52.10 -35.44
N PRO A 352 -10.61 52.52 -34.22
CA PRO A 352 -9.65 51.75 -33.42
C PRO A 352 -10.19 50.33 -33.22
N GLN A 353 -9.33 49.31 -33.38
CA GLN A 353 -9.68 47.89 -33.25
C GLN A 353 -10.59 47.31 -34.35
N GLU A 354 -10.73 48.01 -35.48
CA GLU A 354 -11.44 47.47 -36.64
C GLU A 354 -10.84 46.13 -37.08
N CYS A 355 -11.72 45.18 -37.38
CA CYS A 355 -11.36 43.80 -37.66
C CYS A 355 -11.67 43.44 -39.11
N PHE A 356 -10.66 42.95 -39.83
CA PHE A 356 -10.80 42.48 -41.21
C PHE A 356 -10.86 40.94 -41.21
N PHE A 357 -11.83 40.34 -41.90
CA PHE A 357 -11.99 38.88 -41.92
C PHE A 357 -11.04 38.24 -42.94
N ARG A 358 -9.74 38.32 -42.63
CA ARG A 358 -8.62 37.69 -43.34
C ARG A 358 -7.99 36.65 -42.42
N ASP A 359 -7.93 35.41 -42.85
CA ASP A 359 -7.60 34.29 -41.98
C ASP A 359 -6.64 33.30 -42.65
N VAL A 360 -6.20 32.33 -41.88
CA VAL A 360 -5.30 31.26 -42.25
C VAL A 360 -5.87 29.92 -41.82
N VAL A 361 -5.46 28.85 -42.49
CA VAL A 361 -5.56 27.48 -41.97
C VAL A 361 -4.17 27.05 -41.53
N PHE A 362 -4.01 26.85 -40.23
CA PHE A 362 -2.76 26.46 -39.57
C PHE A 362 -2.73 24.95 -39.31
N VAL A 363 -1.54 24.35 -39.41
CA VAL A 363 -1.29 22.95 -39.07
C VAL A 363 -0.05 22.89 -38.14
N PRO A 364 -0.21 22.50 -36.87
CA PRO A 364 0.89 22.45 -35.90
C PRO A 364 1.87 21.33 -36.22
N PHE A 365 3.16 21.56 -35.99
CA PHE A 365 4.18 20.51 -36.02
C PHE A 365 4.36 19.90 -34.62
N SER A 366 4.26 18.58 -34.52
CA SER A 366 4.42 17.83 -33.28
C SER A 366 5.44 16.72 -33.45
N ALA A 367 6.34 16.56 -32.46
CA ALA A 367 7.30 15.46 -32.39
C ALA A 367 6.66 14.12 -31.98
N GLY A 368 5.39 14.13 -31.56
CA GLY A 368 4.72 12.97 -31.00
C GLY A 368 5.22 12.63 -29.59
N SER A 369 5.15 11.34 -29.23
CA SER A 369 5.61 10.81 -27.94
C SER A 369 6.60 9.65 -28.12
N ALA A 370 7.45 9.45 -27.11
CA ALA A 370 8.64 8.58 -27.19
C ALA A 370 8.76 7.61 -25.99
N GLY A 371 7.67 6.98 -25.58
CA GLY A 371 7.63 6.04 -24.45
C GLY A 371 7.11 6.66 -23.14
N GLN A 372 7.26 5.91 -22.04
CA GLN A 372 6.81 6.29 -20.68
C GLN A 372 7.96 6.08 -19.68
N ASN A 373 7.93 6.83 -18.56
CA ASN A 373 8.90 6.65 -17.46
C ASN A 373 8.86 5.21 -16.92
N GLN A 374 10.02 4.69 -16.53
CA GLN A 374 10.16 3.31 -16.08
C GLN A 374 11.04 3.24 -14.83
N ILE A 375 10.83 2.22 -14.02
CA ILE A 375 11.75 1.80 -12.96
C ILE A 375 12.33 0.45 -13.38
N THR A 376 13.63 0.26 -13.23
CA THR A 376 14.32 -0.99 -13.56
C THR A 376 15.36 -1.34 -12.51
N CYS A 377 15.69 -2.63 -12.39
CA CYS A 377 16.73 -3.09 -11.48
C CYS A 377 18.12 -2.69 -11.99
N TYR A 378 19.07 -2.64 -11.06
CA TYR A 378 20.47 -2.42 -11.41
C TYR A 378 20.94 -3.44 -12.46
N ASN A 379 21.49 -2.95 -13.57
CA ASN A 379 22.04 -3.77 -14.66
C ASN A 379 21.00 -4.63 -15.42
N SER A 380 19.71 -4.26 -15.38
CA SER A 380 18.68 -4.88 -16.22
C SER A 380 18.33 -4.05 -17.45
N MET A 381 17.82 -4.72 -18.47
CA MET A 381 17.34 -4.10 -19.71
C MET A 381 15.94 -3.51 -19.48
N PRO A 382 15.76 -2.18 -19.67
CA PRO A 382 14.44 -1.55 -19.60
C PRO A 382 13.50 -2.02 -20.72
N SER A 383 12.21 -1.71 -20.63
CA SER A 383 11.28 -1.95 -21.73
C SER A 383 11.53 -0.98 -22.88
N ALA A 384 11.27 -1.42 -24.12
CA ALA A 384 11.41 -0.58 -25.31
C ALA A 384 10.60 0.72 -25.17
N LEU A 385 11.19 1.83 -25.62
CA LEU A 385 10.54 3.12 -25.75
C LEU A 385 9.81 3.16 -27.08
N THR A 386 8.49 3.06 -27.02
CA THR A 386 7.62 2.98 -28.20
C THR A 386 6.95 4.32 -28.52
N GLU A 387 6.60 4.50 -29.78
CA GLU A 387 5.84 5.66 -30.25
C GLU A 387 4.34 5.45 -29.95
N SER A 388 3.80 6.14 -28.95
CA SER A 388 2.34 6.05 -28.67
C SER A 388 1.52 7.06 -29.47
N VAL A 389 2.15 8.17 -29.86
CA VAL A 389 1.61 9.22 -30.74
C VAL A 389 2.66 9.53 -31.81
N PRO A 390 2.37 9.26 -33.10
CA PRO A 390 3.27 9.60 -34.19
C PRO A 390 3.57 11.09 -34.31
N ALA A 391 4.73 11.41 -34.86
CA ALA A 391 5.02 12.77 -35.30
C ALA A 391 3.98 13.26 -36.33
N SER A 392 3.61 14.53 -36.27
CA SER A 392 2.57 15.10 -37.13
C SER A 392 2.86 16.53 -37.58
N GLY A 393 2.19 16.96 -38.65
CA GLY A 393 2.35 18.30 -39.23
C GLY A 393 3.66 18.51 -39.97
N GLY A 394 4.09 19.77 -40.09
CA GLY A 394 5.28 20.13 -40.87
C GLY A 394 5.14 19.76 -42.35
N SER A 395 6.22 19.22 -42.95
CA SER A 395 6.24 18.83 -44.38
C SER A 395 5.70 17.43 -44.65
N GLY A 396 5.39 16.65 -43.61
CA GLY A 396 4.97 15.25 -43.69
C GLY A 396 6.10 14.23 -43.84
N ASN A 397 7.35 14.66 -44.07
CA ASN A 397 8.54 13.80 -44.01
C ASN A 397 9.24 13.99 -42.66
N TYR A 398 9.55 12.89 -41.95
CA TYR A 398 10.20 12.93 -40.63
C TYR A 398 11.53 12.19 -40.62
N VAL A 399 12.54 12.79 -39.99
CA VAL A 399 13.80 12.15 -39.63
C VAL A 399 13.88 12.07 -38.11
N TYR A 400 14.27 10.92 -37.57
CA TYR A 400 14.35 10.68 -36.13
C TYR A 400 15.80 10.55 -35.67
N GLN A 401 16.08 11.00 -34.46
CA GLN A 401 17.34 10.76 -33.75
C GLN A 401 17.05 10.65 -32.25
N TRP A 402 17.36 9.51 -31.64
CA TRP A 402 17.25 9.36 -30.19
C TRP A 402 18.45 9.98 -29.47
N GLN A 403 18.18 10.56 -28.31
CA GLN A 403 19.16 11.19 -27.45
C GLN A 403 19.04 10.67 -26.02
N SER A 404 20.16 10.65 -25.30
CA SER A 404 20.21 10.36 -23.86
C SER A 404 20.79 11.53 -23.07
N SER A 405 20.45 11.59 -21.79
CA SER A 405 20.94 12.60 -20.85
C SER A 405 21.00 12.05 -19.43
N ALA A 406 22.01 12.42 -18.65
CA ALA A 406 22.10 12.09 -17.23
C ALA A 406 21.37 13.11 -16.33
N ASP A 407 21.10 14.32 -16.83
CA ASP A 407 20.63 15.47 -16.04
C ASP A 407 19.38 16.15 -16.63
N ASN A 408 18.81 15.59 -17.70
CA ASN A 408 17.70 16.12 -18.48
C ASN A 408 17.96 17.48 -19.15
N GLN A 409 19.22 17.92 -19.21
CA GLN A 409 19.63 19.23 -19.74
C GLN A 409 20.62 19.07 -20.89
N ASN A 410 21.66 18.28 -20.67
CA ASN A 410 22.71 18.01 -21.64
C ASN A 410 22.38 16.71 -22.37
N TRP A 411 22.12 16.81 -23.68
CA TRP A 411 21.66 15.70 -24.50
C TRP A 411 22.74 15.26 -25.50
N VAL A 412 22.93 13.95 -25.61
CA VAL A 412 23.88 13.33 -26.55
C VAL A 412 23.12 12.40 -27.49
N ASP A 413 23.40 12.49 -28.78
CA ASP A 413 22.85 11.59 -29.80
C ASP A 413 23.31 10.15 -29.55
N ILE A 414 22.38 9.21 -29.66
CA ILE A 414 22.66 7.78 -29.58
C ILE A 414 22.95 7.28 -30.99
N ASP A 415 24.18 6.83 -31.23
CA ASP A 415 24.63 6.38 -32.55
C ASP A 415 23.73 5.29 -33.13
N GLY A 416 23.23 5.52 -34.35
CA GLY A 416 22.40 4.58 -35.11
C GLY A 416 20.94 4.48 -34.66
N ALA A 417 20.52 5.19 -33.61
CA ALA A 417 19.15 5.17 -33.12
C ALA A 417 18.26 6.17 -33.88
N THR A 418 17.94 5.84 -35.14
CA THR A 418 17.16 6.71 -36.05
C THR A 418 15.74 6.19 -36.35
N GLY A 419 15.27 5.20 -35.58
CA GLY A 419 13.93 4.65 -35.70
C GLY A 419 12.89 5.44 -34.88
N PRO A 420 11.59 5.24 -35.15
CA PRO A 420 10.52 5.78 -34.31
C PRO A 420 10.53 5.15 -32.90
N GLU A 421 11.04 3.93 -32.75
CA GLU A 421 11.17 3.24 -31.46
C GLU A 421 12.65 3.07 -31.08
N TYR A 422 12.92 2.87 -29.78
CA TYR A 422 14.27 2.60 -29.28
C TYR A 422 14.24 1.58 -28.13
N GLN A 423 15.14 0.60 -28.16
CA GLN A 423 15.35 -0.34 -27.05
C GLN A 423 16.60 0.08 -26.28
N PRO A 424 16.46 0.64 -25.06
CA PRO A 424 17.61 0.91 -24.21
C PRO A 424 18.37 -0.39 -23.87
N PRO A 425 19.71 -0.37 -23.80
CA PRO A 425 20.50 -1.50 -23.30
C PRO A 425 20.30 -1.68 -21.79
N SER A 426 20.93 -2.69 -21.19
CA SER A 426 21.03 -2.77 -19.73
C SER A 426 21.74 -1.53 -19.17
N ILE A 427 21.16 -0.92 -18.14
CA ILE A 427 21.66 0.32 -17.54
C ILE A 427 21.99 0.13 -16.06
N THR A 428 23.02 0.85 -15.59
CA THR A 428 23.49 0.82 -14.20
C THR A 428 23.29 2.14 -13.47
N SER A 429 22.83 3.17 -14.18
CA SER A 429 22.52 4.50 -13.66
C SER A 429 21.25 5.06 -14.29
N SER A 430 20.45 5.76 -13.49
CA SER A 430 19.24 6.42 -13.99
C SER A 430 19.55 7.37 -15.14
N THR A 431 18.76 7.31 -16.21
CA THR A 431 19.06 7.99 -17.48
C THR A 431 17.78 8.52 -18.11
N TYR A 432 17.83 9.72 -18.66
CA TYR A 432 16.77 10.32 -19.47
C TYR A 432 16.97 10.01 -20.94
N TYR A 433 15.88 9.77 -21.66
CA TYR A 433 15.84 9.56 -23.10
C TYR A 433 14.83 10.52 -23.74
N ARG A 434 15.09 10.98 -24.95
CA ARG A 434 14.10 11.69 -25.78
C ARG A 434 14.36 11.42 -27.25
N ARG A 435 13.35 11.66 -28.09
CA ARG A 435 13.48 11.57 -29.54
C ARG A 435 13.41 12.96 -30.16
N ALA A 436 14.44 13.31 -30.93
CA ALA A 436 14.41 14.47 -31.82
C ALA A 436 13.70 14.08 -33.11
N VAL A 437 12.79 14.93 -33.57
CA VAL A 437 12.03 14.76 -34.80
C VAL A 437 12.24 15.98 -35.68
N MET A 438 12.70 15.74 -36.89
CA MET A 438 12.97 16.79 -37.88
C MET A 438 11.99 16.68 -39.05
N SER A 439 11.40 17.81 -39.48
CA SER A 439 10.57 17.89 -40.70
C SER A 439 10.87 19.18 -41.46
N GLY A 440 11.56 19.07 -42.60
CA GLY A 440 12.10 20.26 -43.28
C GLY A 440 13.07 21.01 -42.38
N ASP A 441 12.80 22.31 -42.14
CA ASP A 441 13.61 23.17 -41.27
C ASP A 441 13.24 23.06 -39.77
N PHE A 442 12.17 22.32 -39.43
CA PHE A 442 11.76 22.16 -38.04
C PHE A 442 12.55 21.06 -37.36
N THR A 443 13.03 21.33 -36.15
CA THR A 443 13.42 20.32 -35.18
C THR A 443 12.59 20.51 -33.93
N SER A 444 11.91 19.45 -33.48
CA SER A 444 11.20 19.42 -32.20
C SER A 444 11.58 18.15 -31.45
N TYR A 445 11.39 18.15 -30.14
CA TYR A 445 11.74 17.04 -29.27
C TYR A 445 10.49 16.52 -28.58
N THR A 446 10.40 15.21 -28.43
CA THR A 446 9.40 14.63 -27.54
C THR A 446 9.69 15.02 -26.09
N SER A 447 8.70 14.86 -25.22
CA SER A 447 8.95 14.84 -23.77
C SER A 447 10.01 13.79 -23.42
N SER A 448 10.80 14.07 -22.39
CA SER A 448 11.81 13.14 -21.88
C SER A 448 11.17 11.96 -21.15
N VAL A 449 11.68 10.76 -21.39
CA VAL A 449 11.41 9.55 -20.62
C VAL A 449 12.53 9.32 -19.62
N PHE A 450 12.21 9.25 -18.33
CA PHE A 450 13.15 8.93 -17.28
C PHE A 450 13.10 7.43 -16.95
N ILE A 451 14.25 6.77 -17.05
CA ILE A 451 14.42 5.41 -16.57
C ILE A 451 15.20 5.45 -15.27
N ASN A 452 14.53 5.16 -14.17
CA ASN A 452 15.12 5.10 -12.84
C ASN A 452 15.73 3.73 -12.58
N VAL A 453 17.01 3.68 -12.20
CA VAL A 453 17.72 2.45 -11.83
C VAL A 453 17.74 2.33 -10.31
N ASN A 454 17.21 1.21 -9.80
CA ASN A 454 17.19 0.92 -8.36
C ASN A 454 18.60 0.69 -7.80
N ASN A 455 18.72 0.86 -6.49
CA ASN A 455 19.98 0.66 -5.77
C ASN A 455 20.51 -0.77 -6.01
N PRO A 456 21.84 -0.98 -6.18
CA PRO A 456 22.38 -2.32 -6.34
C PRO A 456 21.95 -3.22 -5.18
N PHE A 457 21.67 -4.49 -5.45
CA PHE A 457 21.35 -5.50 -4.44
C PHE A 457 22.46 -6.58 -4.46
N PRO A 458 23.63 -6.36 -3.81
CA PRO A 458 24.78 -7.26 -3.98
C PRO A 458 24.59 -8.68 -3.43
N LEU A 459 24.09 -8.83 -2.20
CA LEU A 459 24.13 -10.10 -1.47
C LEU A 459 22.95 -10.28 -0.53
N ALA A 460 22.42 -11.50 -0.47
CA ALA A 460 21.58 -12.00 0.61
C ALA A 460 22.09 -13.36 1.12
N GLN A 461 22.38 -13.49 2.42
CA GLN A 461 22.90 -14.74 2.99
C GLN A 461 22.48 -15.00 4.44
N PHE A 462 22.37 -16.26 4.85
CA PHE A 462 22.25 -16.59 6.27
C PHE A 462 23.56 -16.30 7.02
N GLN A 463 23.47 -15.88 8.29
CA GLN A 463 24.64 -15.49 9.09
C GLN A 463 25.62 -16.63 9.40
N SER A 464 25.18 -17.70 10.08
CA SER A 464 26.08 -18.77 10.53
C SER A 464 25.34 -20.07 10.87
N SER A 465 26.09 -21.17 10.99
CA SER A 465 25.57 -22.47 11.46
C SER A 465 25.58 -22.53 12.99
N ILE A 466 24.58 -23.18 13.59
CA ILE A 466 24.37 -23.21 15.05
C ILE A 466 24.12 -24.63 15.58
N SER A 467 24.52 -24.88 16.83
CA SER A 467 24.21 -26.13 17.55
C SER A 467 23.29 -25.86 18.74
N ILE A 468 22.18 -26.61 18.83
CA ILE A 468 21.15 -26.48 19.88
C ILE A 468 20.76 -27.84 20.48
N TYR A 469 19.99 -27.82 21.57
CA TYR A 469 19.54 -29.03 22.28
C TYR A 469 18.30 -29.67 21.64
N ASP A 470 18.08 -30.97 21.91
CA ASP A 470 16.90 -31.70 21.41
C ASP A 470 15.58 -31.12 21.93
N ASN A 471 14.53 -31.14 21.09
CA ASN A 471 13.21 -30.57 21.32
C ASN A 471 13.24 -29.07 21.66
N THR A 472 14.12 -28.31 21.00
CA THR A 472 14.22 -26.85 21.14
C THR A 472 14.11 -26.13 19.80
N SER A 473 13.88 -24.82 19.83
CA SER A 473 13.92 -23.96 18.65
C SER A 473 15.10 -22.98 18.73
N THR A 474 15.44 -22.36 17.60
CA THR A 474 16.43 -21.27 17.52
C THR A 474 15.94 -20.19 16.55
N ASN A 475 16.62 -19.04 16.55
CA ASN A 475 16.44 -18.01 15.55
C ASN A 475 17.62 -17.99 14.58
N LEU A 476 17.33 -17.79 13.30
CA LEU A 476 18.27 -17.56 12.22
C LEU A 476 18.04 -16.15 11.65
N SER A 477 19.00 -15.61 10.91
CA SER A 477 18.81 -14.33 10.23
C SER A 477 19.48 -14.35 8.86
N VAL A 478 18.96 -13.53 7.95
CA VAL A 478 19.49 -13.29 6.62
C VAL A 478 20.01 -11.85 6.58
N ASP A 479 21.29 -11.71 6.32
CA ASP A 479 21.92 -10.42 6.06
C ASP A 479 21.75 -10.06 4.59
N ILE A 480 21.16 -8.91 4.34
CA ILE A 480 20.91 -8.36 3.02
C ILE A 480 21.66 -7.04 2.87
N THR A 481 22.43 -6.92 1.79
CA THR A 481 23.14 -5.69 1.43
C THR A 481 22.53 -5.10 0.17
N GLY A 482 22.26 -3.80 0.17
CA GLY A 482 21.64 -3.11 -0.96
C GLY A 482 20.18 -3.47 -1.19
N GLY A 483 19.63 -3.14 -2.35
CA GLY A 483 18.20 -3.27 -2.65
C GLY A 483 17.32 -2.29 -1.87
N THR A 484 16.01 -2.39 -2.07
CA THR A 484 15.00 -1.55 -1.41
C THR A 484 14.18 -2.38 -0.41
N PRO A 485 14.35 -2.19 0.92
CA PRO A 485 13.53 -2.88 1.90
C PRO A 485 12.05 -2.43 1.82
N PRO A 486 11.10 -3.24 2.32
CA PRO A 486 11.33 -4.55 2.91
C PRO A 486 11.53 -5.66 1.86
N TYR A 487 12.12 -6.78 2.27
CA TYR A 487 12.42 -7.90 1.39
C TYR A 487 11.39 -9.03 1.52
N THR A 488 11.28 -9.87 0.50
CA THR A 488 10.64 -11.18 0.59
C THR A 488 11.73 -12.24 0.51
N VAL A 489 11.89 -13.04 1.55
CA VAL A 489 12.91 -14.11 1.62
C VAL A 489 12.23 -15.46 1.44
N GLU A 490 12.73 -16.26 0.51
CA GLU A 490 12.33 -17.65 0.32
C GLU A 490 13.50 -18.59 0.62
N TYR A 491 13.24 -19.66 1.36
CA TYR A 491 14.26 -20.64 1.74
C TYR A 491 13.69 -22.05 1.87
N THR A 492 14.56 -23.06 1.80
CA THR A 492 14.21 -24.48 1.99
C THR A 492 14.89 -25.04 3.24
N ILE A 493 14.29 -26.09 3.81
CA ILE A 493 14.88 -26.89 4.89
C ILE A 493 15.10 -28.31 4.36
N ASN A 494 16.33 -28.81 4.41
CA ASN A 494 16.72 -30.15 3.91
C ASN A 494 16.27 -30.41 2.46
N ASP A 495 16.34 -29.38 1.60
CA ASP A 495 15.91 -29.43 0.20
C ASP A 495 14.41 -29.80 0.02
N THR A 496 13.58 -29.59 1.05
CA THR A 496 12.11 -29.79 1.02
C THR A 496 11.36 -28.47 0.82
N SER A 497 10.02 -28.45 0.99
CA SER A 497 9.11 -27.33 0.71
C SER A 497 9.68 -25.93 0.98
N SER A 498 9.46 -25.01 0.05
CA SER A 498 9.86 -23.59 0.18
C SER A 498 9.02 -22.88 1.24
N PHE A 499 9.68 -22.06 2.05
CA PHE A 499 9.08 -21.18 3.04
C PHE A 499 9.28 -19.74 2.60
N THR A 500 8.23 -18.92 2.68
CA THR A 500 8.27 -17.50 2.30
C THR A 500 8.08 -16.61 3.52
N ILE A 501 8.96 -15.62 3.68
CA ILE A 501 8.88 -14.57 4.69
C ILE A 501 8.68 -13.23 3.98
N PRO A 502 7.45 -12.70 3.94
CA PRO A 502 7.20 -11.37 3.40
C PRO A 502 7.67 -10.29 4.40
N ASN A 503 7.92 -9.09 3.88
CA ASN A 503 8.25 -7.90 4.66
C ASN A 503 9.47 -8.05 5.60
N TYR A 504 10.42 -8.91 5.23
CA TYR A 504 11.64 -9.19 5.95
C TYR A 504 12.54 -7.95 6.02
N GLN A 505 13.00 -7.62 7.22
CA GLN A 505 14.05 -6.64 7.44
C GLN A 505 15.38 -7.36 7.59
N SER A 506 16.44 -6.87 6.95
CA SER A 506 17.76 -7.48 7.03
C SER A 506 18.16 -7.73 8.49
N GLY A 507 18.62 -8.94 8.79
CA GLY A 507 19.02 -9.35 10.14
C GLY A 507 17.86 -9.68 11.09
N ALA A 508 16.59 -9.58 10.67
CA ALA A 508 15.47 -9.98 11.51
C ALA A 508 15.46 -11.49 11.80
N ASP A 509 15.08 -11.86 13.01
CA ASP A 509 15.02 -13.26 13.46
C ASP A 509 13.93 -14.07 12.74
N ILE A 510 14.31 -15.26 12.26
CA ILE A 510 13.48 -16.31 11.66
C ILE A 510 13.48 -17.49 12.63
N ASN A 511 12.35 -17.77 13.28
CA ASN A 511 12.27 -18.89 14.22
C ASN A 511 12.18 -20.24 13.47
N THR A 512 12.97 -21.23 13.88
CA THR A 512 12.98 -22.56 13.24
C THR A 512 11.77 -23.42 13.58
N GLY A 513 10.98 -23.03 14.58
CA GLY A 513 10.08 -23.94 15.28
C GLY A 513 10.86 -25.03 16.05
N LEU A 514 10.12 -25.96 16.66
CA LEU A 514 10.71 -27.08 17.40
C LEU A 514 11.44 -28.02 16.45
N LEU A 515 12.72 -28.27 16.73
CA LEU A 515 13.53 -29.24 16.02
C LEU A 515 13.86 -30.44 16.93
N THR A 516 13.84 -31.63 16.35
CA THR A 516 14.24 -32.89 17.01
C THR A 516 15.69 -33.21 16.68
N ALA A 517 16.32 -34.12 17.43
CA ALA A 517 17.69 -34.55 17.19
C ALA A 517 17.97 -34.87 15.70
N GLY A 518 19.00 -34.24 15.14
CA GLY A 518 19.30 -34.29 13.71
C GLY A 518 20.09 -33.09 13.21
N THR A 519 20.36 -33.05 11.91
CA THR A 519 21.00 -31.90 11.24
C THR A 519 20.05 -31.36 10.18
N TYR A 520 19.77 -30.06 10.23
CA TYR A 520 18.86 -29.37 9.32
C TYR A 520 19.65 -28.36 8.48
N LYS A 521 19.63 -28.52 7.15
CA LYS A 521 20.27 -27.61 6.19
C LYS A 521 19.26 -26.53 5.77
N PHE A 522 19.60 -25.26 5.94
CA PHE A 522 18.81 -24.12 5.50
C PHE A 522 19.48 -23.47 4.29
N GLU A 523 18.71 -23.24 3.22
CA GLU A 523 19.22 -22.69 1.96
C GLU A 523 18.25 -21.66 1.37
N ILE A 524 18.76 -20.46 1.07
CA ILE A 524 17.98 -19.40 0.42
C ILE A 524 17.72 -19.79 -1.04
N THR A 525 16.45 -19.81 -1.44
CA THR A 525 16.05 -20.09 -2.82
C THR A 525 15.82 -18.82 -3.63
N SER A 526 15.30 -17.77 -3.00
CA SER A 526 15.06 -16.48 -3.64
C SER A 526 15.03 -15.37 -2.60
N VAL A 527 15.49 -14.17 -2.97
CA VAL A 527 15.18 -12.95 -2.24
C VAL A 527 14.76 -11.90 -3.25
N THR A 528 13.70 -11.17 -2.91
CA THR A 528 13.17 -10.08 -3.73
C THR A 528 13.01 -8.84 -2.86
N ASP A 529 13.39 -7.66 -3.35
CA ASP A 529 13.16 -6.40 -2.66
C ASP A 529 11.75 -5.84 -2.92
N ALA A 530 11.42 -4.69 -2.33
CA ALA A 530 10.09 -4.07 -2.45
C ALA A 530 9.73 -3.64 -3.89
N LEU A 531 10.72 -3.56 -4.78
CA LEU A 531 10.57 -3.13 -6.17
C LEU A 531 10.71 -4.30 -7.17
N GLY A 532 10.81 -5.54 -6.68
CA GLY A 532 10.92 -6.73 -7.51
C GLY A 532 12.36 -7.09 -7.92
N CYS A 533 13.39 -6.46 -7.33
CA CYS A 533 14.78 -6.74 -7.67
C CYS A 533 15.37 -7.88 -6.83
N HIS A 534 16.32 -8.60 -7.42
CA HIS A 534 16.97 -9.78 -6.84
C HIS A 534 18.44 -9.53 -6.51
N PRO A 535 19.02 -10.24 -5.53
CA PRO A 535 20.42 -10.11 -5.21
C PRO A 535 21.31 -10.62 -6.34
N LEU A 536 22.48 -10.01 -6.52
CA LEU A 536 23.51 -10.48 -7.45
C LEU A 536 24.12 -11.81 -7.01
N SER A 537 24.09 -12.12 -5.71
CA SER A 537 24.51 -13.40 -5.14
C SER A 537 23.65 -13.78 -3.94
N SER A 538 23.32 -15.07 -3.83
CA SER A 538 22.82 -15.66 -2.60
C SER A 538 23.98 -16.40 -1.90
N GLY A 539 24.06 -16.32 -0.58
CA GLY A 539 25.14 -16.98 0.19
C GLY A 539 25.06 -18.50 0.20
N THR A 540 25.96 -19.13 0.95
CA THR A 540 26.00 -20.59 1.10
C THR A 540 24.97 -21.10 2.12
N PRO A 541 24.48 -22.34 1.98
CA PRO A 541 23.62 -22.96 3.00
C PRO A 541 24.28 -23.03 4.38
N ILE A 542 23.48 -22.91 5.44
CA ILE A 542 23.90 -23.11 6.83
C ILE A 542 23.29 -24.39 7.42
N THR A 543 23.82 -24.89 8.52
CA THR A 543 23.27 -26.04 9.25
C THR A 543 22.87 -25.69 10.68
N VAL A 544 21.72 -26.23 11.11
CA VAL A 544 21.31 -26.29 12.51
C VAL A 544 21.50 -27.73 12.99
N THR A 545 22.43 -27.94 13.92
CA THR A 545 22.71 -29.27 14.50
C THR A 545 22.02 -29.40 15.85
N VAL A 546 21.15 -30.39 15.98
CA VAL A 546 20.32 -30.62 17.17
C VAL A 546 20.81 -31.88 17.88
N SER A 547 21.36 -31.74 19.10
CA SER A 547 21.88 -32.86 19.87
C SER A 547 21.94 -32.60 21.38
N GLY A 548 21.97 -33.68 22.17
CA GLY A 548 22.09 -33.58 23.63
C GLY A 548 20.80 -33.18 24.34
N ILE A 549 20.87 -33.14 25.67
CA ILE A 549 19.76 -32.75 26.55
C ILE A 549 20.04 -31.35 27.09
N ASN A 550 19.02 -30.51 27.08
CA ASN A 550 19.08 -29.16 27.64
C ASN A 550 19.50 -29.22 29.12
N PRO A 551 20.65 -28.65 29.53
CA PRO A 551 21.13 -28.72 30.89
C PRO A 551 20.24 -27.89 31.82
N VAL A 552 20.02 -28.37 33.04
CA VAL A 552 19.43 -27.55 34.12
C VAL A 552 20.49 -26.53 34.54
N SER A 553 20.40 -25.29 34.04
CA SER A 553 21.29 -24.19 34.44
C SER A 553 20.78 -23.46 35.68
N HIS A 554 21.64 -22.64 36.30
CA HIS A 554 21.21 -21.63 37.28
C HIS A 554 20.06 -20.80 36.72
N ASN A 555 19.07 -20.52 37.57
CA ASN A 555 17.84 -19.84 37.19
C ASN A 555 18.09 -18.35 36.96
N ARG A 556 18.24 -17.90 35.70
CA ARG A 556 18.46 -16.49 35.38
C ARG A 556 17.18 -15.63 35.46
N ASN A 557 16.12 -16.12 36.07
CA ASN A 557 14.96 -15.32 36.44
C ASN A 557 15.33 -14.29 37.53
N ALA A 558 14.42 -13.35 37.79
CA ALA A 558 14.41 -12.58 39.01
C ALA A 558 13.73 -13.38 40.16
N LEU A 559 14.01 -13.01 41.41
CA LEU A 559 13.27 -13.46 42.58
C LEU A 559 12.54 -12.27 43.20
N VAL A 560 11.21 -12.26 43.17
CA VAL A 560 10.41 -11.24 43.86
C VAL A 560 10.11 -11.71 45.28
N MET A 561 10.67 -11.01 46.25
CA MET A 561 10.47 -11.27 47.68
C MET A 561 9.44 -10.30 48.25
N PHE A 562 8.47 -10.81 49.00
CA PHE A 562 7.41 -10.02 49.63
C PHE A 562 6.95 -10.67 50.94
N ASN A 563 6.12 -9.95 51.71
CA ASN A 563 5.54 -10.44 52.95
C ASN A 563 4.01 -10.33 52.89
N SER A 564 3.33 -11.45 52.61
CA SER A 564 1.86 -11.48 52.54
C SER A 564 1.17 -11.17 53.88
N GLY A 565 1.89 -11.30 55.00
CA GLY A 565 1.41 -10.95 56.34
C GLY A 565 1.31 -9.44 56.57
N SER A 566 2.05 -8.62 55.80
CA SER A 566 1.96 -7.16 55.86
C SER A 566 0.85 -6.64 54.95
N THR A 567 -0.40 -6.72 55.43
CA THR A 567 -1.61 -6.49 54.62
C THR A 567 -1.61 -5.15 53.88
N LEU A 568 -1.12 -4.07 54.49
CA LEU A 568 -1.05 -2.74 53.86
C LEU A 568 -0.04 -2.71 52.69
N TYR A 569 1.22 -3.09 52.95
CA TYR A 569 2.29 -2.97 51.96
C TYR A 569 2.19 -4.03 50.86
N TYR A 570 1.76 -5.25 51.21
CA TYR A 570 1.51 -6.30 50.23
C TYR A 570 0.41 -5.91 49.25
N THR A 571 -0.69 -5.30 49.73
CA THR A 571 -1.75 -4.78 48.86
C THR A 571 -1.21 -3.70 47.92
N GLY A 572 -0.33 -2.82 48.42
CA GLY A 572 0.38 -1.84 47.59
C GLY A 572 1.22 -2.49 46.48
N TYR A 573 2.00 -3.52 46.82
CA TYR A 573 2.78 -4.29 45.83
C TYR A 573 1.88 -4.90 44.75
N VAL A 574 0.81 -5.60 45.15
CA VAL A 574 -0.10 -6.29 44.21
C VAL A 574 -0.78 -5.31 43.26
N ASN A 575 -1.15 -4.12 43.74
CA ASN A 575 -1.91 -3.15 42.96
C ASN A 575 -1.04 -2.22 42.11
N PHE A 576 0.20 -1.94 42.52
CA PHE A 576 1.00 -0.88 41.89
C PHE A 576 2.34 -1.34 41.33
N ILE A 577 2.99 -2.34 41.91
CA ILE A 577 4.33 -2.80 41.47
C ILE A 577 4.24 -4.04 40.60
N LYS A 578 3.51 -5.07 41.06
CA LYS A 578 3.31 -6.32 40.32
C LYS A 578 2.80 -6.09 38.88
N PRO A 579 1.86 -5.17 38.62
CA PRO A 579 1.41 -4.87 37.26
C PRO A 579 2.52 -4.44 36.29
N TYR A 580 3.51 -3.67 36.75
CA TYR A 580 4.68 -3.32 35.94
C TYR A 580 5.52 -4.54 35.61
N LEU A 581 5.83 -5.36 36.61
CA LEU A 581 6.64 -6.57 36.42
C LEU A 581 5.97 -7.53 35.41
N ASP A 582 4.66 -7.69 35.53
CA ASP A 582 3.86 -8.52 34.62
C ASP A 582 3.81 -7.92 33.19
N TRP A 583 3.62 -6.60 33.06
CA TRP A 583 3.53 -5.93 31.77
C TRP A 583 4.86 -5.91 31.01
N PHE A 584 5.94 -5.53 31.69
CA PHE A 584 7.32 -5.64 31.21
C PHE A 584 7.70 -7.10 30.91
N GLY A 585 6.95 -8.07 31.45
CA GLY A 585 7.16 -9.49 31.23
C GLY A 585 8.51 -9.92 31.80
N ILE A 586 8.82 -9.45 33.01
CA ILE A 586 10.00 -9.88 33.76
C ILE A 586 9.78 -11.36 34.13
N PRO A 587 10.69 -12.28 33.77
CA PRO A 587 10.62 -13.65 34.25
C PRO A 587 11.04 -13.67 35.72
N TYR A 588 10.11 -14.02 36.61
CA TYR A 588 10.40 -14.08 38.04
C TYR A 588 9.78 -15.28 38.75
N ASP A 589 10.49 -15.76 39.76
CA ASP A 589 9.95 -16.58 40.82
C ASP A 589 9.51 -15.70 42.00
N THR A 590 8.73 -16.25 42.92
CA THR A 590 8.24 -15.53 44.10
C THR A 590 8.68 -16.22 45.38
N TYR A 591 9.06 -15.42 46.38
CA TYR A 591 9.31 -15.89 47.74
C TYR A 591 8.51 -15.04 48.74
N ASP A 592 7.54 -15.68 49.40
CA ASP A 592 6.78 -15.05 50.48
C ASP A 592 7.47 -15.35 51.82
N VAL A 593 8.00 -14.31 52.47
CA VAL A 593 8.72 -14.46 53.74
C VAL A 593 7.80 -14.86 54.90
N ASN A 594 6.48 -14.71 54.72
CA ASN A 594 5.46 -15.17 55.67
C ASN A 594 5.09 -16.66 55.44
N SER A 595 5.63 -17.29 54.40
CA SER A 595 5.46 -18.73 54.16
C SER A 595 6.40 -19.56 55.04
N ALA A 596 6.13 -20.86 55.16
CA ALA A 596 7.02 -21.81 55.83
C ALA A 596 8.15 -22.32 54.92
N GLU A 597 8.27 -21.81 53.70
CA GLU A 597 9.25 -22.28 52.72
C GLU A 597 10.66 -21.77 53.04
N PRO A 598 11.70 -22.60 52.88
CA PRO A 598 13.08 -22.17 53.08
C PRO A 598 13.48 -21.10 52.07
N LEU A 599 14.35 -20.17 52.49
CA LEU A 599 14.95 -19.18 51.60
C LEU A 599 15.74 -19.91 50.50
N PRO A 600 15.46 -19.66 49.20
CA PRO A 600 16.23 -20.25 48.11
C PRO A 600 17.66 -19.68 48.06
N ASP A 601 18.56 -20.33 47.32
CA ASP A 601 19.90 -19.78 47.09
C ASP A 601 19.78 -18.53 46.21
N LEU A 602 20.05 -17.38 46.81
CA LEU A 602 19.93 -16.08 46.13
C LEU A 602 20.94 -15.92 44.98
N SER A 603 22.02 -16.70 44.99
CA SER A 603 23.09 -16.64 43.97
C SER A 603 22.67 -17.25 42.63
N ASP A 604 21.61 -18.08 42.62
CA ASP A 604 21.05 -18.70 41.42
C ASP A 604 20.35 -17.69 40.53
N TYR A 605 19.78 -16.63 41.13
CA TYR A 605 18.98 -15.61 40.46
C TYR A 605 19.84 -14.53 39.79
N ALA A 606 19.33 -13.98 38.68
CA ALA A 606 19.96 -12.82 38.03
C ALA A 606 19.70 -11.53 38.81
N LEU A 607 18.56 -11.44 39.49
CA LEU A 607 18.09 -10.25 40.19
C LEU A 607 17.21 -10.62 41.39
N LEU A 608 17.36 -9.90 42.49
CA LEU A 608 16.45 -9.93 43.64
C LEU A 608 15.60 -8.65 43.63
N ILE A 609 14.29 -8.79 43.80
CA ILE A 609 13.36 -7.66 43.90
C ILE A 609 12.67 -7.70 45.25
N LEU A 610 12.92 -6.72 46.12
CA LEU A 610 12.09 -6.55 47.33
C LEU A 610 10.86 -5.73 46.97
N GLY A 611 9.68 -6.35 47.01
CA GLY A 611 8.48 -5.85 46.34
C GLY A 611 7.77 -4.68 47.03
N HIS A 612 8.03 -4.43 48.32
CA HIS A 612 7.42 -3.35 49.08
C HIS A 612 8.22 -3.03 50.34
N ARG A 613 7.88 -1.94 51.03
CA ARG A 613 8.43 -1.59 52.35
C ARG A 613 8.20 -2.71 53.39
N GLU A 614 9.19 -2.92 54.27
CA GLU A 614 9.12 -3.87 55.38
C GLU A 614 8.80 -5.31 54.93
N VAL A 615 9.51 -5.81 53.91
CA VAL A 615 9.49 -7.25 53.58
C VAL A 615 9.89 -8.02 54.84
N TYR A 616 11.00 -7.66 55.47
CA TYR A 616 11.35 -8.13 56.81
C TYR A 616 11.19 -7.00 57.83
N THR A 617 10.75 -7.34 59.04
CA THR A 617 10.56 -6.35 60.11
C THR A 617 11.85 -5.96 60.81
N ASN A 618 12.77 -6.91 61.05
CA ASN A 618 14.07 -6.65 61.70
C ASN A 618 15.18 -7.66 61.33
N ALA A 619 14.86 -8.77 60.66
CA ALA A 619 15.76 -9.91 60.49
C ALA A 619 15.98 -10.24 59.01
N TYR A 620 16.49 -9.27 58.25
CA TYR A 620 16.89 -9.49 56.86
C TYR A 620 18.01 -10.54 56.79
N PRO A 621 18.02 -11.41 55.77
CA PRO A 621 19.07 -12.39 55.55
C PRO A 621 20.33 -11.73 54.96
N LEU A 622 20.92 -10.78 55.70
CA LEU A 622 22.00 -9.90 55.21
C LEU A 622 23.21 -10.69 54.69
N THR A 623 23.65 -11.74 55.39
CA THR A 623 24.80 -12.54 54.93
C THR A 623 24.53 -13.20 53.58
N GLN A 624 23.33 -13.72 53.35
CA GLN A 624 22.95 -14.34 52.07
C GLN A 624 22.82 -13.28 50.97
N LEU A 625 22.23 -12.12 51.28
CA LEU A 625 22.13 -10.99 50.36
C LEU A 625 23.52 -10.49 49.94
N GLU A 626 24.40 -10.22 50.91
CA GLU A 626 25.76 -9.75 50.66
C GLU A 626 26.57 -10.76 49.82
N THR A 627 26.44 -12.06 50.11
CA THR A 627 27.13 -13.11 49.35
C THR A 627 26.64 -13.18 47.90
N ALA A 628 25.32 -13.17 47.69
CA ALA A 628 24.76 -13.25 46.34
C ALA A 628 25.06 -12.00 45.52
N ILE A 629 24.92 -10.80 46.11
CA ILE A 629 25.16 -9.54 45.42
C ILE A 629 26.63 -9.38 45.06
N SER A 630 27.54 -9.63 46.01
CA SER A 630 28.98 -9.57 45.72
C SER A 630 29.42 -10.58 44.65
N GLY A 631 28.72 -11.72 44.54
CA GLY A 631 28.91 -12.71 43.47
C GLY A 631 28.19 -12.39 42.15
N GLY A 632 27.60 -11.21 42.01
CA GLY A 632 27.05 -10.67 40.77
C GLY A 632 25.53 -10.70 40.65
N THR A 633 24.78 -11.09 41.68
CA THR A 633 23.30 -11.01 41.64
C THR A 633 22.87 -9.56 41.83
N GLY A 634 21.96 -9.05 41.01
CA GLY A 634 21.43 -7.71 41.22
C GLY A 634 20.51 -7.60 42.44
N LEU A 635 20.42 -6.43 43.06
CA LEU A 635 19.38 -6.10 44.03
C LEU A 635 18.60 -4.86 43.55
N TYR A 636 17.28 -4.99 43.43
CA TYR A 636 16.36 -3.90 43.14
C TYR A 636 15.33 -3.80 44.27
N SER A 637 15.48 -2.82 45.15
CA SER A 637 14.68 -2.74 46.37
C SER A 637 13.67 -1.60 46.32
N PHE A 638 12.38 -1.95 46.40
CA PHE A 638 11.31 -1.04 46.82
C PHE A 638 11.18 -0.98 48.35
N ASP A 639 12.03 -1.68 49.07
CA ASP A 639 12.05 -1.71 50.52
C ASP A 639 13.13 -0.78 51.07
N PRO A 640 12.81 0.47 51.43
CA PRO A 640 13.77 1.36 52.06
C PRO A 640 14.20 0.84 53.44
N HIS A 641 13.40 0.00 54.10
CA HIS A 641 13.66 -0.47 55.46
C HIS A 641 14.82 -1.48 55.53
N LEU A 642 15.12 -2.19 54.43
CA LEU A 642 16.32 -3.02 54.32
C LEU A 642 17.59 -2.22 54.69
N PHE A 643 17.60 -0.94 54.35
CA PHE A 643 18.78 -0.09 54.49
C PHE A 643 18.85 0.63 55.83
N ASP A 644 17.87 0.48 56.72
CA ASP A 644 17.92 1.08 58.07
C ASP A 644 18.88 0.35 59.03
N PHE A 645 19.48 -0.76 58.57
CA PHE A 645 20.39 -1.59 59.33
C PHE A 645 21.80 -1.56 58.73
N PRO A 646 22.87 -1.64 59.56
CA PRO A 646 24.23 -1.78 59.04
C PRO A 646 24.37 -3.03 58.16
N SER A 647 24.90 -2.84 56.95
CA SER A 647 25.25 -3.91 56.00
C SER A 647 26.58 -3.59 55.32
N ALA A 648 27.14 -4.55 54.58
CA ALA A 648 28.38 -4.34 53.84
C ALA A 648 28.24 -3.37 52.64
N PHE A 649 27.03 -3.01 52.25
CA PHE A 649 26.74 -2.11 51.12
C PHE A 649 26.09 -0.79 51.55
N CYS A 650 26.01 -0.50 52.86
CA CYS A 650 25.47 0.75 53.38
C CYS A 650 26.36 1.39 54.43
N GLU A 651 26.36 2.71 54.47
CA GLU A 651 27.04 3.51 55.48
C GLU A 651 26.08 4.46 56.19
N HIS A 652 26.34 4.70 57.48
CA HIS A 652 25.56 5.63 58.28
C HIS A 652 26.00 7.07 57.98
N VAL A 653 25.15 7.85 57.33
CA VAL A 653 25.47 9.22 56.86
C VAL A 653 24.95 10.33 57.79
N GLY A 654 24.17 9.99 58.82
CA GLY A 654 23.50 10.96 59.69
C GLY A 654 21.98 10.88 59.56
N SER A 655 21.24 11.80 60.19
CA SER A 655 19.77 11.80 60.10
C SER A 655 19.29 12.64 58.91
N HIS A 656 18.66 11.98 57.94
CA HIS A 656 17.87 12.65 56.90
C HIS A 656 16.41 12.76 57.39
N PRO A 657 15.86 13.98 57.54
CA PRO A 657 14.47 14.16 57.93
C PRO A 657 13.53 13.73 56.80
N GLY A 658 12.27 13.43 57.14
CA GLY A 658 11.24 13.20 56.13
C GLY A 658 11.07 14.45 55.24
N PHE A 659 10.92 14.24 53.94
CA PHE A 659 10.91 15.30 52.94
C PHE A 659 9.75 15.15 51.96
N SER A 660 9.22 16.29 51.50
CA SER A 660 8.11 16.33 50.57
C SER A 660 8.27 17.40 49.51
N SER A 661 7.95 17.07 48.26
CA SER A 661 7.94 18.02 47.14
C SER A 661 6.95 17.60 46.07
N SER A 662 6.56 18.54 45.22
CA SER A 662 5.80 18.28 44.00
C SER A 662 6.66 18.22 42.73
N GLU A 663 7.98 18.11 42.89
CA GLU A 663 8.96 18.15 41.80
C GLU A 663 10.00 17.05 42.00
N ILE A 664 10.27 16.30 40.93
CA ILE A 664 11.32 15.27 40.84
C ILE A 664 12.33 15.73 39.79
N ARG A 665 13.63 15.63 40.09
CA ARG A 665 14.73 15.89 39.15
C ARG A 665 15.56 14.65 38.89
N PHE A 666 16.10 14.54 37.68
CA PHE A 666 16.93 13.43 37.24
C PHE A 666 18.37 13.84 36.98
N ASN A 667 19.30 12.99 37.40
CA ASN A 667 20.66 13.00 36.88
C ASN A 667 20.69 12.18 35.59
N THR A 668 20.78 12.83 34.43
CA THR A 668 20.53 12.21 33.13
C THR A 668 21.76 11.56 32.48
N THR A 669 22.92 11.54 33.14
CA THR A 669 24.15 10.96 32.57
C THR A 669 24.27 9.45 32.76
N HIS A 670 23.28 8.82 33.39
CA HIS A 670 23.29 7.40 33.71
C HIS A 670 22.33 6.60 32.83
N TYR A 671 22.67 5.35 32.53
CA TYR A 671 21.87 4.45 31.69
C TYR A 671 20.39 4.37 32.11
N ILE A 672 20.07 4.51 33.40
CA ILE A 672 18.68 4.42 33.89
C ILE A 672 17.86 5.66 33.53
N THR A 673 18.49 6.83 33.48
CA THR A 673 17.84 8.15 33.44
C THR A 673 18.18 8.95 32.18
N GLU A 674 18.98 8.42 31.27
CA GLU A 674 19.38 9.12 30.03
C GLU A 674 18.20 9.48 29.10
N ALA A 675 17.07 8.76 29.18
CA ALA A 675 15.85 9.12 28.46
C ALA A 675 15.20 10.43 28.95
N HIS A 676 15.64 10.94 30.10
CA HIS A 676 15.23 12.22 30.68
C HIS A 676 16.16 13.37 30.30
N THR A 677 17.11 13.17 29.39
CA THR A 677 17.99 14.24 28.90
C THR A 677 17.17 15.33 28.19
N ASN A 678 17.46 16.60 28.51
CA ASN A 678 16.84 17.75 27.85
C ASN A 678 17.23 17.81 26.37
N ASP A 679 16.27 18.13 25.51
CA ASP A 679 16.51 18.33 24.09
C ASP A 679 15.57 19.38 23.48
N ILE A 680 15.59 19.50 22.15
CA ILE A 680 14.78 20.47 21.42
C ILE A 680 13.27 20.19 21.51
N TYR A 681 12.86 18.96 21.81
CA TYR A 681 11.46 18.56 21.93
C TYR A 681 10.97 18.65 23.37
N ASN A 682 11.85 18.48 24.35
CA ASN A 682 11.55 18.68 25.77
C ASN A 682 12.75 19.35 26.49
N PRO A 683 12.79 20.69 26.56
CA PRO A 683 13.90 21.41 27.19
C PRO A 683 14.02 21.24 28.71
N ALA A 684 13.00 20.68 29.37
CA ALA A 684 12.95 20.42 30.82
C ALA A 684 12.57 18.96 31.11
N ASN A 685 13.03 18.04 30.26
CA ASN A 685 12.81 16.59 30.39
C ASN A 685 13.45 16.00 31.66
N ASP A 686 14.46 16.66 32.20
CA ASP A 686 15.15 16.28 33.43
C ASP A 686 14.32 16.52 34.71
N THR A 687 13.10 17.03 34.58
CA THR A 687 12.23 17.39 35.70
C THR A 687 10.78 16.94 35.45
N ILE A 688 10.13 16.36 36.46
CA ILE A 688 8.71 16.00 36.44
C ILE A 688 7.98 16.62 37.62
N ALA A 689 6.83 17.26 37.36
CA ALA A 689 5.91 17.73 38.38
C ALA A 689 4.90 16.63 38.77
N THR A 690 4.67 16.44 40.07
CA THR A 690 3.70 15.45 40.57
C THR A 690 2.33 16.08 40.82
N LYS A 691 1.26 15.26 40.76
CA LYS A 691 -0.13 15.68 41.02
C LYS A 691 -0.37 16.10 42.47
N ALA A 692 0.36 15.49 43.41
CA ALA A 692 0.35 15.79 44.83
C ALA A 692 1.78 15.69 45.41
N PRO A 693 2.10 16.35 46.54
CA PRO A 693 3.43 16.29 47.13
C PRO A 693 3.83 14.86 47.53
N LEU A 694 4.79 14.29 46.81
CA LEU A 694 5.35 12.96 47.09
C LEU A 694 6.21 13.02 48.36
N GLN A 695 6.29 11.92 49.11
CA GLN A 695 7.05 11.85 50.36
C GLN A 695 8.22 10.88 50.27
N VAL A 696 9.35 11.28 50.82
CA VAL A 696 10.45 10.39 51.24
C VAL A 696 10.45 10.35 52.77
N GLY A 697 10.42 9.14 53.34
CA GLY A 697 10.48 8.95 54.79
C GLY A 697 11.85 9.32 55.35
N ALA A 698 11.94 9.58 56.66
CA ALA A 698 13.25 9.77 57.31
C ALA A 698 14.09 8.49 57.22
N TYR A 699 15.39 8.63 56.98
CA TYR A 699 16.36 7.53 56.90
C TYR A 699 17.72 7.98 57.47
N SER A 700 18.65 7.05 57.67
CA SER A 700 19.99 7.39 58.21
C SER A 700 21.17 6.70 57.53
N TYR A 701 20.89 5.94 56.47
CA TYR A 701 21.88 5.17 55.75
C TYR A 701 21.75 5.38 54.25
N ASP A 702 22.89 5.52 53.60
CA ASP A 702 23.02 5.54 52.15
C ASP A 702 23.79 4.31 51.66
N LEU A 703 23.66 4.02 50.36
CA LEU A 703 24.54 3.06 49.73
C LEU A 703 25.99 3.61 49.75
N ILE A 704 26.97 2.74 49.97
CA ILE A 704 28.39 3.12 49.87
C ILE A 704 28.70 3.46 48.41
N ASP A 705 29.48 4.53 48.17
CA ASP A 705 29.87 5.01 46.84
C ASP A 705 28.68 5.22 45.90
N ASN A 706 27.56 5.71 46.43
CA ASN A 706 26.32 5.84 45.68
C ASN A 706 26.35 6.91 44.59
N THR A 707 25.44 6.76 43.63
CA THR A 707 25.00 7.84 42.75
C THR A 707 23.50 8.06 42.96
N VAL A 708 23.11 9.29 43.26
CA VAL A 708 21.69 9.70 43.29
C VAL A 708 21.23 9.97 41.86
N LEU A 709 20.27 9.18 41.39
CA LEU A 709 19.75 9.28 40.01
C LEU A 709 18.47 10.10 39.91
N ALA A 710 17.65 10.08 40.97
CA ALA A 710 16.47 10.90 41.07
C ALA A 710 16.41 11.54 42.46
N SER A 711 16.09 12.83 42.49
CA SER A 711 15.92 13.60 43.74
C SER A 711 14.53 14.22 43.78
N LEU A 712 13.92 14.20 44.94
CA LEU A 712 12.67 14.88 45.23
C LEU A 712 13.00 16.29 45.75
N GLY A 713 12.55 17.35 45.07
CA GLY A 713 12.79 18.74 45.49
C GLY A 713 13.52 19.62 44.48
N THR A 714 13.82 20.84 44.92
CA THR A 714 14.55 21.88 44.16
C THR A 714 16.08 21.64 44.18
N SER A 715 16.87 22.28 43.32
CA SER A 715 18.34 22.14 43.34
C SER A 715 18.95 22.44 44.70
N ASP A 716 18.37 23.40 45.42
CA ASP A 716 18.88 23.93 46.67
C ASP A 716 18.26 23.26 47.91
N ASN A 717 17.22 22.45 47.71
CA ASN A 717 16.47 21.78 48.76
C ASN A 717 15.81 20.51 48.19
N ASN A 718 16.52 19.39 48.30
CA ASN A 718 16.08 18.10 47.81
C ASN A 718 16.55 16.95 48.70
N GLU A 719 15.91 15.79 48.52
CA GLU A 719 16.32 14.51 49.10
C GLU A 719 16.36 13.42 48.03
N ALA A 720 17.23 12.42 48.23
CA ALA A 720 17.37 11.31 47.28
C ALA A 720 16.07 10.49 47.21
N LEU A 721 15.53 10.32 46.01
CA LEU A 721 14.39 9.43 45.74
C LEU A 721 14.88 8.04 45.31
N MET A 722 15.92 7.99 44.47
CA MET A 722 16.52 6.77 43.93
C MET A 722 18.05 6.87 43.96
N GLN A 723 18.68 5.84 44.54
CA GLN A 723 20.13 5.70 44.61
C GLN A 723 20.57 4.40 43.92
N VAL A 724 21.76 4.42 43.34
CA VAL A 724 22.40 3.21 42.79
C VAL A 724 23.83 3.08 43.29
N ALA A 725 24.32 1.85 43.38
CA ALA A 725 25.71 1.55 43.69
C ALA A 725 26.13 0.18 43.12
N GLU A 726 27.43 -0.04 42.98
CA GLU A 726 28.01 -1.36 42.71
C GLU A 726 28.48 -1.98 44.03
N TYR A 727 28.35 -3.30 44.18
CA TYR A 727 28.86 -4.04 45.34
C TYR A 727 29.38 -5.40 44.90
N GLY A 728 30.70 -5.58 44.96
CA GLY A 728 31.38 -6.72 44.33
C GLY A 728 31.11 -6.73 42.83
N ASP A 729 30.69 -7.88 42.29
CA ASP A 729 30.31 -8.02 40.87
C ASP A 729 28.85 -7.64 40.60
N GLY A 730 28.07 -7.27 41.64
CA GLY A 730 26.65 -6.97 41.56
C GLY A 730 26.32 -5.48 41.61
N ARG A 731 25.05 -5.17 41.37
CA ARG A 731 24.52 -3.81 41.31
C ARG A 731 23.27 -3.67 42.16
N ILE A 732 23.15 -2.54 42.85
CA ILE A 732 22.06 -2.24 43.78
C ILE A 732 21.31 -1.01 43.30
N VAL A 733 19.98 -1.12 43.23
CA VAL A 733 19.04 -0.02 43.05
C VAL A 733 18.19 0.10 44.32
N LYS A 734 18.25 1.26 44.95
CA LYS A 734 17.53 1.60 46.19
C LYS A 734 16.49 2.68 45.90
N TRP A 735 15.23 2.38 46.18
CA TRP A 735 14.16 3.39 46.24
C TRP A 735 13.92 3.83 47.68
N ASN A 736 14.10 5.11 47.96
CA ASN A 736 13.69 5.70 49.24
C ASN A 736 12.17 5.87 49.34
N SER A 737 11.50 6.02 48.19
CA SER A 737 10.04 5.99 48.07
C SER A 737 9.63 5.58 46.66
N TYR A 738 8.55 4.82 46.55
CA TYR A 738 7.93 4.43 45.28
C TYR A 738 6.48 4.93 45.18
N GLN A 739 6.08 5.89 46.03
CA GLN A 739 4.73 6.46 46.05
C GLN A 739 4.29 7.04 44.71
N TRP A 740 5.24 7.44 43.85
CA TRP A 740 4.95 7.93 42.50
C TRP A 740 4.14 6.93 41.69
N THR A 741 4.25 5.62 41.97
CA THR A 741 3.49 4.56 41.30
C THR A 741 1.99 4.61 41.59
N PHE A 742 1.56 5.35 42.62
CA PHE A 742 0.15 5.52 42.96
C PHE A 742 -0.44 6.67 42.14
N ASP A 743 -1.65 6.46 41.63
CA ASP A 743 -2.32 7.40 40.73
C ASP A 743 -2.65 8.76 41.40
N GLU A 744 -2.61 8.84 42.73
CA GLU A 744 -2.70 10.09 43.48
C GLU A 744 -1.50 11.03 43.24
N TYR A 745 -0.31 10.48 42.97
CA TYR A 745 0.92 11.24 42.77
C TYR A 745 1.28 11.35 41.29
N LEU A 746 1.42 10.22 40.59
CA LEU A 746 1.66 10.14 39.15
C LEU A 746 0.92 8.91 38.60
N GLY A 747 1.37 7.70 38.90
CA GLY A 747 0.84 6.47 38.33
C GLY A 747 1.51 6.10 37.00
N PRO A 748 0.99 5.09 36.30
CA PRO A 748 1.57 4.57 35.08
C PRO A 748 1.43 5.53 33.91
N VAL A 749 2.42 5.47 33.03
CA VAL A 749 2.53 6.22 31.78
C VAL A 749 2.67 7.74 31.97
N TRP A 750 3.10 8.16 33.17
CA TRP A 750 3.41 9.56 33.48
C TRP A 750 4.88 9.92 33.22
N GLY A 751 5.70 8.96 32.78
CA GLY A 751 7.09 9.20 32.40
C GLY A 751 8.11 8.75 33.44
N MET A 752 7.72 8.03 34.50
CA MET A 752 8.68 7.40 35.43
C MET A 752 8.84 5.89 35.18
N ASP A 753 8.07 5.33 34.26
CA ASP A 753 7.99 3.90 33.97
C ASP A 753 9.31 3.32 33.46
N ASP A 754 10.11 4.12 32.75
CA ASP A 754 11.39 3.69 32.22
C ASP A 754 12.44 3.46 33.30
N LEU A 755 12.42 4.26 34.37
CA LEU A 755 13.31 4.05 35.52
C LEU A 755 13.12 2.67 36.13
N LEU A 756 11.90 2.09 36.07
CA LEU A 756 11.63 0.75 36.56
C LEU A 756 12.33 -0.31 35.73
N TRP A 757 12.00 -0.42 34.44
CA TRP A 757 12.55 -1.50 33.62
C TRP A 757 14.04 -1.27 33.35
N ARG A 758 14.50 -0.03 33.15
CA ARG A 758 15.92 0.29 32.95
C ARG A 758 16.72 0.04 34.21
N GLY A 759 16.17 0.33 35.39
CA GLY A 759 16.83 0.02 36.66
C GLY A 759 16.89 -1.48 36.95
N ILE A 760 15.82 -2.23 36.66
CA ILE A 760 15.80 -3.70 36.73
C ILE A 760 16.87 -4.28 35.78
N VAL A 761 16.90 -3.81 34.54
CA VAL A 761 17.90 -4.23 33.55
C VAL A 761 19.29 -3.84 34.02
N TRP A 762 19.52 -2.64 34.52
CA TRP A 762 20.85 -2.22 34.97
C TRP A 762 21.37 -3.06 36.13
N ALA A 763 20.50 -3.37 37.10
CA ALA A 763 20.86 -4.17 38.28
C ALA A 763 21.07 -5.66 37.96
N ALA A 764 20.27 -6.22 37.05
CA ALA A 764 20.27 -7.66 36.80
C ALA A 764 21.60 -8.17 36.21
N ARG A 765 22.04 -9.34 36.66
CA ARG A 765 23.15 -10.08 36.05
C ARG A 765 22.86 -10.34 34.57
N LYS A 766 23.84 -10.16 33.69
CA LYS A 766 23.70 -10.38 32.25
C LYS A 766 24.15 -11.80 31.85
N PRO A 767 23.56 -12.40 30.80
CA PRO A 767 22.44 -11.90 30.00
C PRO A 767 21.11 -11.89 30.77
N PHE A 768 20.25 -10.91 30.49
CA PHE A 768 18.93 -10.78 31.11
C PHE A 768 17.84 -10.68 30.05
N VAL A 769 16.69 -11.29 30.28
CA VAL A 769 15.58 -11.34 29.33
C VAL A 769 14.34 -10.71 29.94
N MET A 770 13.62 -9.93 29.15
CA MET A 770 12.26 -9.47 29.48
C MET A 770 11.42 -9.41 28.22
N GLN A 771 10.11 -9.60 28.33
CA GLN A 771 9.24 -9.58 27.15
C GLN A 771 9.16 -8.18 26.53
N GLY A 772 8.74 -7.17 27.31
CA GLY A 772 8.55 -5.78 26.88
C GLY A 772 7.64 -5.62 25.65
N LEU A 773 7.22 -4.39 25.36
CA LEU A 773 6.66 -4.09 24.04
C LEU A 773 7.81 -3.62 23.14
N PRO A 774 8.00 -4.21 21.95
CA PRO A 774 8.93 -3.67 20.96
C PRO A 774 8.52 -2.25 20.55
N PRO A 775 9.47 -1.40 20.10
CA PRO A 775 9.16 -0.08 19.60
C PRO A 775 8.31 -0.20 18.34
N MET A 776 7.03 0.11 18.47
CA MET A 776 6.07 0.20 17.36
C MET A 776 5.38 1.55 17.44
N VAL A 777 4.92 2.10 16.31
CA VAL A 777 4.16 3.36 16.30
C VAL A 777 2.93 3.18 15.44
N THR A 778 1.79 3.61 15.95
CA THR A 778 0.52 3.66 15.20
C THR A 778 -0.04 5.09 15.19
N MET A 779 -1.02 5.33 14.33
CA MET A 779 -1.75 6.58 14.25
C MET A 779 -3.25 6.31 14.30
N ARG A 780 -3.98 7.12 15.06
CA ARG A 780 -5.44 7.09 15.17
C ARG A 780 -5.98 8.48 14.88
N VAL A 781 -6.90 8.56 13.94
CA VAL A 781 -7.63 9.80 13.62
C VAL A 781 -9.12 9.51 13.76
N ASP A 782 -9.75 10.19 14.71
CA ASP A 782 -11.20 10.11 14.95
C ASP A 782 -11.94 11.18 14.13
N ASP A 783 -13.26 11.05 14.06
CA ASP A 783 -14.18 11.99 13.42
C ASP A 783 -13.89 12.28 11.94
N VAL A 784 -13.50 11.24 11.20
CA VAL A 784 -13.08 11.35 9.79
C VAL A 784 -14.30 11.35 8.87
N ASP A 785 -14.47 12.44 8.12
CA ASP A 785 -15.49 12.62 7.09
C ASP A 785 -15.17 13.69 6.03
N ASP A 786 -13.89 13.94 5.80
CA ASP A 786 -13.34 14.92 4.86
C ASP A 786 -13.60 16.39 5.25
N ARG A 787 -13.56 16.68 6.56
CA ARG A 787 -13.76 18.03 7.11
C ARG A 787 -12.49 18.88 7.18
N SER A 788 -11.32 18.33 6.89
CA SER A 788 -10.09 19.12 6.81
C SER A 788 -10.21 20.19 5.74
N ARG A 789 -9.96 21.45 6.12
CA ARG A 789 -10.15 22.61 5.22
C ARG A 789 -9.04 22.75 4.18
N GLU A 790 -7.82 22.47 4.60
CA GLU A 790 -6.61 22.69 3.79
C GLU A 790 -6.11 21.40 3.13
N MET A 791 -6.45 20.23 3.69
CA MET A 791 -6.08 18.90 3.19
C MET A 791 -7.33 18.09 2.87
N VAL A 792 -8.12 18.60 1.91
CA VAL A 792 -9.33 17.93 1.41
C VAL A 792 -9.02 16.61 0.71
N ASN A 793 -10.03 15.79 0.49
CA ASN A 793 -9.93 14.49 -0.18
C ASN A 793 -9.00 13.51 0.57
N LEU A 794 -8.94 13.60 1.90
CA LEU A 794 -8.07 12.78 2.74
C LEU A 794 -6.58 12.84 2.37
N GLU A 795 -6.10 13.96 1.81
CA GLU A 795 -4.69 14.15 1.41
C GLU A 795 -3.72 13.84 2.56
N TRP A 796 -4.11 14.17 3.78
CA TRP A 796 -3.32 13.93 5.00
C TRP A 796 -2.95 12.45 5.20
N ILE A 797 -3.78 11.48 4.75
CA ILE A 797 -3.46 10.04 4.80
C ILE A 797 -2.26 9.74 3.91
N SER A 798 -2.27 10.26 2.68
CA SER A 798 -1.18 10.05 1.71
C SER A 798 0.14 10.60 2.25
N ILE A 799 0.08 11.77 2.90
CA ILE A 799 1.25 12.38 3.53
C ILE A 799 1.78 11.49 4.65
N CYS A 800 0.91 10.98 5.53
CA CYS A 800 1.30 10.04 6.59
C CYS A 800 1.96 8.77 6.02
N ASN A 801 1.40 8.21 4.95
CA ASN A 801 1.95 7.00 4.31
C ASN A 801 3.35 7.22 3.74
N ASN A 802 3.67 8.42 3.23
CA ASN A 802 5.01 8.75 2.74
C ASN A 802 6.10 8.65 3.82
N TYR A 803 5.71 8.69 5.10
CA TYR A 803 6.60 8.51 6.25
C TYR A 803 6.35 7.19 7.00
N GLY A 804 5.63 6.24 6.37
CA GLY A 804 5.41 4.89 6.89
C GLY A 804 4.24 4.74 7.87
N LEU A 805 3.56 5.82 8.26
CA LEU A 805 2.39 5.73 9.14
C LEU A 805 1.19 5.15 8.39
N ILE A 806 0.45 4.25 9.04
CA ILE A 806 -0.77 3.63 8.52
C ILE A 806 -1.92 4.02 9.46
N PRO A 807 -2.66 5.11 9.17
CA PRO A 807 -3.68 5.61 10.07
C PRO A 807 -4.85 4.63 10.22
N TRP A 808 -5.31 4.46 11.46
CA TRP A 808 -6.66 3.99 11.72
C TRP A 808 -7.62 5.18 11.69
N VAL A 809 -8.73 5.05 10.96
CA VAL A 809 -9.72 6.10 10.76
C VAL A 809 -11.05 5.73 11.40
N GLY A 810 -11.50 6.59 12.33
CA GLY A 810 -12.82 6.53 12.93
C GLY A 810 -13.81 7.27 12.03
N VAL A 811 -14.59 6.53 11.24
CA VAL A 811 -15.42 7.10 10.17
C VAL A 811 -16.76 7.59 10.69
N PHE A 812 -17.17 8.81 10.31
CA PHE A 812 -18.58 9.18 10.31
C PHE A 812 -19.26 8.64 9.06
N THR A 813 -20.25 7.77 9.25
CA THR A 813 -20.88 7.05 8.14
C THR A 813 -21.89 7.89 7.36
N VAL A 814 -22.19 9.10 7.83
CA VAL A 814 -22.93 10.15 7.13
C VAL A 814 -22.00 11.36 7.00
N PRO A 815 -21.10 11.38 6.00
CA PRO A 815 -20.10 12.43 5.91
C PRO A 815 -20.73 13.81 5.64
N GLU A 816 -20.28 14.83 6.36
CA GLU A 816 -20.71 16.22 6.21
C GLU A 816 -19.56 17.13 5.75
N GLY A 817 -18.41 16.55 5.37
CA GLY A 817 -17.23 17.25 4.90
C GLY A 817 -17.36 17.88 3.51
N HIS A 818 -16.22 18.19 2.91
CA HIS A 818 -16.14 18.99 1.67
C HIS A 818 -16.58 18.23 0.42
N ASP A 819 -16.33 16.91 0.36
CA ASP A 819 -16.78 16.03 -0.74
C ASP A 819 -17.44 14.74 -0.20
N PRO A 820 -18.69 14.81 0.28
CA PRO A 820 -19.40 13.65 0.84
C PRO A 820 -19.58 12.51 -0.17
N ASP A 821 -19.80 12.82 -1.45
CA ASP A 821 -20.01 11.82 -2.51
C ASP A 821 -18.71 11.11 -2.89
N GLY A 822 -17.58 11.81 -2.85
CA GLY A 822 -16.25 11.26 -3.15
C GLY A 822 -15.53 10.64 -1.95
N PHE A 823 -16.02 10.79 -0.73
CA PHE A 823 -15.38 10.32 0.50
C PHE A 823 -15.14 8.80 0.51
N PHE A 824 -16.20 7.99 0.38
CA PHE A 824 -16.08 6.52 0.47
C PHE A 824 -15.24 5.90 -0.66
N PRO A 825 -15.37 6.29 -1.94
CA PRO A 825 -14.49 5.79 -3.01
C PRO A 825 -12.99 6.04 -2.74
N LYS A 826 -12.64 7.19 -2.16
CA LYS A 826 -11.25 7.52 -1.81
C LYS A 826 -10.77 6.72 -0.62
N LEU A 827 -11.57 6.67 0.45
CA LEU A 827 -11.24 5.86 1.63
C LEU A 827 -11.04 4.38 1.24
N LYS A 828 -11.90 3.85 0.36
CA LYS A 828 -11.76 2.50 -0.18
C LYS A 828 -10.39 2.28 -0.83
N THR A 829 -9.89 3.25 -1.58
CA THR A 829 -8.57 3.17 -2.23
C THR A 829 -7.46 3.01 -1.19
N PHE A 830 -7.49 3.76 -0.09
CA PHE A 830 -6.48 3.60 0.97
C PHE A 830 -6.60 2.25 1.68
N VAL A 831 -7.82 1.80 1.99
CA VAL A 831 -8.07 0.53 2.69
C VAL A 831 -7.66 -0.68 1.82
N ASP A 832 -8.04 -0.71 0.54
CA ASP A 832 -7.69 -1.81 -0.37
C ASP A 832 -6.18 -1.96 -0.57
N ASN A 833 -5.43 -0.86 -0.44
CA ASN A 833 -3.97 -0.83 -0.62
C ASN A 833 -3.20 -0.96 0.72
N ASN A 834 -3.87 -1.29 1.83
CA ASN A 834 -3.28 -1.38 3.18
C ASN A 834 -2.60 -0.07 3.65
N LEU A 835 -3.09 1.07 3.19
CA LEU A 835 -2.58 2.40 3.53
C LEU A 835 -3.37 3.05 4.67
N ALA A 836 -4.55 2.52 5.00
CA ALA A 836 -5.33 2.88 6.18
C ALA A 836 -6.21 1.70 6.62
N THR A 837 -6.67 1.73 7.86
CA THR A 837 -7.69 0.80 8.38
C THR A 837 -8.89 1.61 8.89
N ALA A 838 -10.12 1.17 8.65
CA ALA A 838 -11.30 1.99 8.92
C ALA A 838 -12.38 1.24 9.71
N SER A 839 -13.01 1.92 10.66
CA SER A 839 -14.17 1.39 11.40
C SER A 839 -15.27 2.43 11.52
N PRO A 840 -16.55 2.02 11.56
CA PRO A 840 -17.63 2.94 11.88
C PRO A 840 -17.44 3.50 13.30
N HIS A 841 -17.37 4.81 13.43
CA HIS A 841 -17.14 5.50 14.70
C HIS A 841 -18.43 6.17 15.21
N SER A 842 -19.14 6.84 14.31
CA SER A 842 -20.46 7.46 14.53
C SER A 842 -21.22 7.62 13.21
N PHE A 843 -22.49 8.03 13.22
CA PHE A 843 -23.13 8.51 11.98
C PHE A 843 -22.68 9.92 11.66
N THR A 844 -22.77 10.80 12.66
CA THR A 844 -22.25 12.17 12.66
C THR A 844 -21.77 12.49 14.06
N TYR A 845 -21.23 13.69 14.29
CA TYR A 845 -20.80 14.14 15.62
C TYR A 845 -21.90 14.04 16.70
N HIS A 846 -23.17 14.25 16.34
CA HIS A 846 -24.30 14.24 17.28
C HIS A 846 -25.15 12.96 17.26
N ARG A 847 -25.08 12.16 16.20
CA ARG A 847 -25.88 10.93 16.04
C ARG A 847 -24.98 9.71 16.17
N LEU A 848 -24.95 9.12 17.36
CA LEU A 848 -24.08 7.98 17.67
C LEU A 848 -24.66 6.65 17.16
N ILE A 849 -23.77 5.72 16.82
CA ILE A 849 -24.17 4.36 16.41
C ILE A 849 -24.50 3.50 17.64
N TYR A 850 -23.60 3.52 18.63
CA TYR A 850 -23.55 2.51 19.69
C TYR A 850 -24.25 2.90 20.99
N TYR A 851 -24.67 4.16 21.16
CA TYR A 851 -25.28 4.64 22.40
C TYR A 851 -26.28 5.78 22.19
N ASN A 852 -27.34 5.81 23.00
CA ASN A 852 -28.40 6.83 22.89
C ASN A 852 -28.10 8.07 23.75
N MET A 853 -27.17 8.92 23.33
CA MET A 853 -26.85 10.14 24.07
C MET A 853 -27.99 11.17 24.05
N SER A 854 -28.80 11.19 22.98
CA SER A 854 -29.85 12.18 22.75
C SER A 854 -31.21 11.80 23.36
N SER A 855 -31.30 10.66 24.05
CA SER A 855 -32.58 10.09 24.53
C SER A 855 -33.63 9.94 23.42
N ASP A 856 -33.19 9.64 22.20
CA ASP A 856 -34.07 9.44 21.05
C ASP A 856 -34.92 8.17 21.28
N PRO A 857 -36.26 8.28 21.31
CA PRO A 857 -37.13 7.12 21.53
C PRO A 857 -37.11 6.10 20.37
N GLN A 858 -36.55 6.47 19.21
CA GLN A 858 -36.40 5.58 18.05
C GLN A 858 -35.02 4.93 17.98
N PHE A 859 -34.10 5.24 18.90
CA PHE A 859 -32.77 4.66 18.90
C PHE A 859 -32.82 3.14 19.11
N SER A 860 -32.14 2.42 18.22
CA SER A 860 -31.90 0.98 18.32
C SER A 860 -30.43 0.73 17.99
N ALA A 861 -29.64 0.35 18.99
CA ALA A 861 -28.23 0.04 18.77
C ALA A 861 -28.05 -1.12 17.78
N VAL A 862 -28.94 -2.12 17.84
CA VAL A 862 -28.93 -3.25 16.91
C VAL A 862 -29.11 -2.79 15.47
N ASP A 863 -30.13 -1.96 15.20
CA ASP A 863 -30.40 -1.48 13.84
C ASP A 863 -29.33 -0.51 13.35
N ASN A 864 -28.84 0.37 14.22
CA ASN A 864 -27.78 1.32 13.90
C ASN A 864 -26.46 0.64 13.54
N VAL A 865 -26.09 -0.42 14.27
CA VAL A 865 -24.90 -1.24 13.99
C VAL A 865 -25.06 -1.93 12.62
N ILE A 866 -26.26 -2.44 12.31
CA ILE A 866 -26.55 -3.02 10.99
C ILE A 866 -26.44 -1.96 9.88
N GLU A 867 -27.00 -0.77 10.09
CA GLU A 867 -26.92 0.36 9.14
C GLU A 867 -25.47 0.74 8.87
N ALA A 868 -24.67 0.96 9.91
CA ALA A 868 -23.25 1.29 9.80
C ALA A 868 -22.45 0.21 9.05
N ARG A 869 -22.69 -1.07 9.34
CA ARG A 869 -22.08 -2.20 8.62
C ARG A 869 -22.49 -2.23 7.15
N ASN A 870 -23.76 -1.95 6.85
CA ASN A 870 -24.28 -1.94 5.49
C ASN A 870 -23.67 -0.79 4.67
N THR A 871 -23.38 0.36 5.29
CA THR A 871 -22.66 1.46 4.63
C THR A 871 -21.28 1.01 4.15
N PHE A 872 -20.49 0.35 5.01
CA PHE A 872 -19.19 -0.19 4.62
C PHE A 872 -19.30 -1.27 3.54
N THR A 873 -20.24 -2.22 3.72
CA THR A 873 -20.48 -3.30 2.74
C THR A 873 -20.87 -2.76 1.36
N THR A 874 -21.76 -1.77 1.32
CA THR A 874 -22.27 -1.17 0.05
C THR A 874 -21.17 -0.43 -0.69
N ASN A 875 -20.24 0.20 0.04
CA ASN A 875 -19.08 0.88 -0.53
C ASN A 875 -17.88 -0.05 -0.75
N GLY A 876 -18.00 -1.34 -0.43
CA GLY A 876 -16.93 -2.33 -0.60
C GLY A 876 -15.69 -2.05 0.23
N ILE A 877 -15.84 -1.47 1.43
CA ILE A 877 -14.74 -1.14 2.35
C ILE A 877 -14.68 -2.23 3.43
N ALA A 878 -13.49 -2.80 3.64
CA ALA A 878 -13.25 -3.73 4.73
C ALA A 878 -13.29 -2.99 6.08
N ILE A 879 -14.02 -3.54 7.05
CA ILE A 879 -14.06 -3.02 8.42
C ILE A 879 -12.82 -3.51 9.17
N SER A 880 -12.14 -2.61 9.87
CA SER A 880 -11.01 -2.91 10.76
C SER A 880 -11.45 -3.83 11.90
N ASN A 881 -10.55 -4.70 12.33
CA ASN A 881 -10.76 -5.55 13.50
C ASN A 881 -10.69 -4.75 14.81
N PHE A 882 -10.26 -3.48 14.75
CA PHE A 882 -10.22 -2.52 15.86
C PHE A 882 -11.33 -1.47 15.74
N LEU A 883 -12.05 -1.26 16.82
CA LEU A 883 -13.15 -0.30 16.88
C LEU A 883 -13.09 0.55 18.15
N VAL A 884 -13.20 1.86 17.98
CA VAL A 884 -13.40 2.82 19.05
C VAL A 884 -14.80 3.43 18.86
N PRO A 885 -15.74 3.30 19.80
CA PRO A 885 -17.00 4.03 19.75
C PRO A 885 -16.76 5.52 20.00
N HIS A 886 -17.53 6.40 19.37
CA HIS A 886 -17.44 7.84 19.65
C HIS A 886 -17.72 8.15 21.12
N TYR A 887 -16.83 8.96 21.74
CA TYR A 887 -16.76 9.18 23.19
C TYR A 887 -16.67 7.90 24.04
N TYR A 888 -16.23 6.78 23.45
CA TYR A 888 -16.16 5.45 24.05
C TYR A 888 -17.52 4.85 24.48
N TYR A 889 -18.64 5.47 24.11
CA TYR A 889 -19.98 5.07 24.56
C TYR A 889 -20.55 3.92 23.73
N LEU A 890 -21.03 2.88 24.42
CA LEU A 890 -21.76 1.77 23.83
C LEU A 890 -22.77 1.15 24.81
N THR A 891 -23.80 0.50 24.28
CA THR A 891 -24.77 -0.30 25.04
C THR A 891 -24.54 -1.81 24.90
N ALA A 892 -25.03 -2.60 25.85
CA ALA A 892 -25.04 -4.07 25.78
C ALA A 892 -25.59 -4.60 24.45
N ASP A 893 -26.66 -3.98 23.93
CA ASP A 893 -27.35 -4.43 22.71
C ASP A 893 -26.49 -4.30 21.45
N ALA A 894 -25.44 -3.47 21.46
CA ALA A 894 -24.54 -3.29 20.33
C ALA A 894 -23.51 -4.44 20.20
N LEU A 895 -23.18 -5.12 21.32
CA LEU A 895 -22.02 -6.02 21.39
C LEU A 895 -22.06 -7.17 20.37
N PRO A 896 -23.18 -7.92 20.19
CA PRO A 896 -23.21 -9.00 19.21
C PRO A 896 -23.03 -8.49 17.79
N GLY A 897 -23.67 -7.37 17.45
CA GLY A 897 -23.57 -6.78 16.11
C GLY A 897 -22.17 -6.24 15.80
N ILE A 898 -21.47 -5.67 16.79
CA ILE A 898 -20.06 -5.28 16.66
C ILE A 898 -19.20 -6.52 16.37
N ARG A 899 -19.46 -7.64 17.07
CA ARG A 899 -18.72 -8.89 16.82
C ARG A 899 -18.99 -9.45 15.43
N ASP A 900 -20.23 -9.37 14.95
CA ASP A 900 -20.64 -9.78 13.60
C ASP A 900 -20.01 -8.92 12.49
N MET A 901 -19.48 -7.74 12.80
CA MET A 901 -18.67 -6.93 11.86
C MET A 901 -17.26 -7.51 11.65
N GLY A 902 -16.82 -8.49 12.46
CA GLY A 902 -15.46 -9.01 12.47
C GLY A 902 -14.53 -8.34 13.50
N VAL A 903 -15.04 -7.38 14.27
CA VAL A 903 -14.27 -6.66 15.30
C VAL A 903 -13.82 -7.63 16.39
N GLU A 904 -12.50 -7.68 16.63
CA GLU A 904 -11.87 -8.45 17.71
C GLU A 904 -11.38 -7.57 18.86
N PHE A 905 -11.14 -6.30 18.55
CA PHE A 905 -10.45 -5.37 19.42
C PHE A 905 -11.30 -4.12 19.68
N LEU A 906 -11.42 -3.74 20.95
CA LEU A 906 -12.18 -2.55 21.35
C LEU A 906 -11.26 -1.51 22.00
N GLY A 907 -11.38 -0.27 21.55
CA GLY A 907 -10.82 0.91 22.20
C GLY A 907 -11.88 1.57 23.05
N THR A 908 -11.94 1.23 24.33
CA THR A 908 -12.78 1.91 25.32
C THR A 908 -12.13 1.87 26.70
N LYS A 909 -12.47 2.84 27.53
CA LYS A 909 -12.08 2.90 28.94
C LYS A 909 -13.27 2.95 29.88
N ILE A 910 -14.48 2.87 29.36
CA ILE A 910 -15.72 2.87 30.13
C ILE A 910 -16.49 1.56 29.90
N PRO A 911 -17.25 1.08 30.90
CA PRO A 911 -18.11 -0.08 30.73
C PRO A 911 -19.26 0.19 29.75
N TYR A 912 -19.84 -0.87 29.19
CA TYR A 912 -21.10 -0.77 28.45
C TYR A 912 -22.25 -0.33 29.37
N ASP A 913 -23.26 0.30 28.79
CA ASP A 913 -24.38 0.94 29.52
C ASP A 913 -23.88 1.88 30.65
N PRO A 914 -22.99 2.83 30.33
CA PRO A 914 -22.41 3.67 31.36
C PRO A 914 -23.47 4.54 32.06
N VAL A 915 -23.33 4.62 33.39
CA VAL A 915 -24.13 5.46 34.32
C VAL A 915 -23.83 6.96 34.06
N PRO A 916 -24.71 7.92 34.41
CA PRO A 916 -24.55 9.33 34.05
C PRO A 916 -23.17 9.89 34.40
N TYR A 917 -22.60 10.52 33.38
CA TYR A 917 -21.27 11.08 33.33
C TYR A 917 -21.09 12.27 34.31
N PRO A 918 -19.95 12.38 35.04
CA PRO A 918 -18.74 11.54 34.98
C PRO A 918 -18.89 10.16 35.66
N GLY A 919 -18.21 9.14 35.11
CA GLY A 919 -18.34 7.73 35.52
C GLY A 919 -17.02 7.02 35.86
N ASN A 920 -17.12 5.77 36.34
CA ASN A 920 -15.97 4.91 36.65
C ASN A 920 -15.37 4.33 35.37
N TRP A 921 -14.04 4.35 35.29
CA TRP A 921 -13.30 3.71 34.21
C TRP A 921 -13.19 2.20 34.46
N LEU A 922 -12.83 1.47 33.40
CA LEU A 922 -12.55 0.05 33.44
C LEU A 922 -11.33 -0.25 34.31
N ASN A 923 -11.48 -1.20 35.22
CA ASN A 923 -10.41 -1.68 36.08
C ASN A 923 -9.75 -2.92 35.44
N ASN A 924 -8.98 -2.70 34.37
CA ASN A 924 -8.41 -3.74 33.51
C ASN A 924 -6.87 -3.73 33.49
N LYS A 925 -6.28 -4.82 32.99
CA LYS A 925 -4.83 -4.92 32.78
C LYS A 925 -4.31 -3.87 31.78
N PRO A 926 -3.01 -3.52 31.84
CA PRO A 926 -2.03 -4.03 32.80
C PRO A 926 -2.18 -3.48 34.22
N TYR A 927 -2.49 -2.20 34.39
CA TYR A 927 -2.27 -1.50 35.67
C TYR A 927 -3.42 -1.55 36.68
N ARG A 928 -4.66 -1.85 36.27
CA ARG A 928 -5.82 -2.05 37.18
C ARG A 928 -6.02 -0.94 38.21
N ILE A 929 -6.14 0.29 37.72
CA ILE A 929 -6.32 1.48 38.55
C ILE A 929 -7.79 1.88 38.49
N ASN A 930 -8.45 1.96 39.64
CA ASN A 930 -9.85 2.40 39.77
C ASN A 930 -9.98 3.91 39.54
N ARG A 931 -9.83 4.33 38.27
CA ARG A 931 -9.95 5.73 37.85
C ARG A 931 -11.42 6.14 37.70
N ASN A 932 -11.68 7.41 37.93
CA ASN A 932 -12.97 8.05 37.67
C ASN A 932 -12.77 9.40 36.99
N GLY A 933 -13.77 9.85 36.24
CA GLY A 933 -13.75 11.19 35.65
C GLY A 933 -14.27 11.25 34.23
N TRP A 934 -14.08 12.41 33.61
CA TRP A 934 -14.38 12.64 32.20
C TRP A 934 -13.48 11.78 31.30
N ALA A 935 -13.97 11.41 30.13
CA ALA A 935 -13.18 10.69 29.14
C ALA A 935 -12.02 11.54 28.59
N GLY A 936 -12.11 12.87 28.60
CA GLY A 936 -11.05 13.77 28.11
C GLY A 936 -10.12 14.36 29.19
N THR A 937 -9.95 13.71 30.36
CA THR A 937 -9.26 14.30 31.54
C THR A 937 -7.75 14.51 31.42
N GLY A 938 -7.13 14.22 30.27
CA GLY A 938 -5.66 14.35 30.12
C GLY A 938 -4.86 13.33 30.92
N ILE A 939 -5.50 12.34 31.56
CA ILE A 939 -4.82 11.33 32.37
C ILE A 939 -4.24 10.24 31.44
N PRO A 940 -2.91 10.10 31.34
CA PRO A 940 -2.28 9.04 30.55
C PRO A 940 -2.72 7.67 31.01
N HIS A 941 -3.06 6.79 30.07
CA HIS A 941 -3.47 5.43 30.36
C HIS A 941 -3.21 4.48 29.21
N PHE A 942 -3.12 3.21 29.58
CA PHE A 942 -2.96 2.12 28.64
C PHE A 942 -3.72 0.89 29.14
N TYR A 943 -4.52 0.29 28.25
CA TYR A 943 -5.26 -0.95 28.46
C TYR A 943 -4.80 -2.02 27.47
N ALA A 944 -4.69 -3.26 27.94
CA ALA A 944 -4.38 -4.44 27.14
C ALA A 944 -4.89 -5.70 27.85
N ASP A 945 -6.20 -6.00 27.72
CA ASP A 945 -6.83 -7.08 28.49
C ASP A 945 -7.95 -7.78 27.72
N SER A 946 -8.17 -9.06 28.02
CA SER A 946 -9.34 -9.77 27.51
C SER A 946 -10.58 -9.38 28.31
N ILE A 947 -11.66 -9.05 27.60
CA ILE A 947 -12.97 -8.80 28.19
C ILE A 947 -13.99 -9.74 27.57
N ASN A 948 -14.93 -10.21 28.39
CA ASN A 948 -16.03 -11.04 27.92
C ASN A 948 -17.33 -10.49 28.50
N TRP A 949 -17.97 -9.61 27.73
CA TRP A 949 -19.22 -8.97 28.13
C TRP A 949 -20.39 -9.71 27.52
N LEU A 950 -21.29 -10.21 28.38
CA LEU A 950 -22.48 -10.97 27.96
C LEU A 950 -22.17 -12.12 26.99
N ASN A 951 -21.10 -12.88 27.26
CA ASN A 951 -20.57 -13.96 26.40
C ASN A 951 -20.08 -13.51 25.02
N THR A 952 -19.81 -12.22 24.83
CA THR A 952 -19.20 -11.66 23.63
C THR A 952 -17.73 -11.31 23.92
N PRO A 953 -16.77 -12.10 23.41
CA PRO A 953 -15.36 -11.89 23.70
C PRO A 953 -14.75 -10.78 22.85
N PHE A 954 -14.01 -9.88 23.49
CA PHE A 954 -13.15 -8.88 22.86
C PHE A 954 -11.79 -8.83 23.56
N PHE A 955 -10.80 -8.25 22.88
CA PHE A 955 -9.58 -7.81 23.52
C PHE A 955 -9.55 -6.28 23.55
N LEU A 956 -9.53 -5.73 24.76
CA LEU A 956 -9.46 -4.30 24.99
C LEU A 956 -8.03 -3.81 24.76
N CYS A 957 -7.87 -2.82 23.89
CA CYS A 957 -6.61 -2.10 23.76
C CYS A 957 -6.86 -0.62 23.50
N LEU A 958 -6.32 0.25 24.36
CA LEU A 958 -6.45 1.69 24.21
C LEU A 958 -5.23 2.33 24.84
N SER A 959 -4.59 3.23 24.11
CA SER A 959 -3.50 4.04 24.63
C SER A 959 -3.78 5.50 24.35
N GLU A 960 -3.78 6.32 25.39
CA GLU A 960 -3.91 7.75 25.29
C GLU A 960 -2.92 8.38 26.25
N ILE A 961 -1.96 9.09 25.68
CA ILE A 961 -0.84 9.67 26.39
C ILE A 961 -1.13 11.14 26.50
N GLY A 962 -1.46 11.57 27.71
CA GLY A 962 -1.63 12.98 27.95
C GLY A 962 -0.31 13.73 28.03
N ASP A 963 -0.30 15.02 27.70
CA ASP A 963 0.86 15.92 27.78
C ASP A 963 0.49 17.36 28.16
N ASP A 964 1.45 18.28 28.12
CA ASP A 964 1.37 19.72 28.49
C ASP A 964 0.48 20.61 27.60
N GLY A 965 -0.50 20.04 26.89
CA GLY A 965 -1.49 20.78 26.12
C GLY A 965 -2.34 21.74 26.96
N THR A 966 -3.14 22.57 26.29
CA THR A 966 -4.18 23.37 26.97
C THR A 966 -5.09 22.43 27.77
N THR A 967 -5.72 22.89 28.86
CA THR A 967 -6.56 22.03 29.72
C THR A 967 -7.66 21.24 28.99
N THR A 968 -7.99 21.60 27.75
CA THR A 968 -8.96 20.92 26.88
C THR A 968 -8.35 19.92 25.88
N SER A 969 -7.02 19.92 25.68
CA SER A 969 -6.30 19.09 24.71
C SER A 969 -5.26 18.14 25.36
N GLN A 970 -5.17 18.11 26.68
CA GLN A 970 -4.14 17.35 27.41
C GLN A 970 -4.18 15.84 27.20
N TYR A 971 -5.16 15.25 26.51
CA TYR A 971 -5.27 13.79 26.30
C TYR A 971 -4.98 13.33 24.86
N GLU A 972 -4.86 14.27 23.91
CA GLU A 972 -4.66 14.00 22.49
C GLU A 972 -3.47 14.79 21.95
N TRP A 973 -2.92 14.34 20.82
CA TRP A 973 -2.02 15.19 20.06
C TRP A 973 -2.86 16.18 19.26
N TYR A 974 -2.76 17.45 19.62
CA TYR A 974 -3.61 18.53 19.11
C TYR A 974 -2.83 19.42 18.13
N PRO A 975 -2.83 19.12 16.81
CA PRO A 975 -2.05 19.85 15.82
C PRO A 975 -2.68 21.19 15.42
N GLY A 976 -3.96 21.42 15.73
CA GLY A 976 -4.69 22.62 15.31
C GLY A 976 -4.26 23.94 15.97
N THR A 977 -3.31 23.93 16.91
CA THR A 977 -2.78 25.15 17.56
C THR A 977 -1.26 25.10 17.77
N GLY A 978 -0.63 26.28 17.74
CA GLY A 978 0.82 26.44 17.93
C GLY A 978 1.60 26.51 16.61
N SER A 979 2.92 26.69 16.71
CA SER A 979 3.82 26.60 15.55
C SER A 979 4.08 25.15 15.15
N VAL A 980 4.51 24.91 13.91
CA VAL A 980 4.97 23.61 13.40
C VAL A 980 5.94 22.94 14.39
N ASP A 981 6.97 23.65 14.85
CA ASP A 981 7.95 23.12 15.82
C ASP A 981 7.31 22.69 17.14
N SER A 982 6.35 23.47 17.65
CA SER A 982 5.64 23.14 18.89
C SER A 982 4.75 21.91 18.75
N VAL A 983 4.13 21.72 17.57
CA VAL A 983 3.29 20.57 17.24
C VAL A 983 4.14 19.31 17.12
N ILE A 984 5.31 19.42 16.47
CA ILE A 984 6.31 18.35 16.38
C ILE A 984 6.76 17.95 17.78
N ALA A 985 7.17 18.92 18.60
CA ALA A 985 7.64 18.66 19.96
C ALA A 985 6.60 17.90 20.80
N ARG A 986 5.32 18.30 20.75
CA ARG A 986 4.22 17.56 21.42
C ARG A 986 4.10 16.12 20.90
N GLY A 987 4.05 15.94 19.58
CA GLY A 987 3.94 14.61 18.97
C GLY A 987 5.09 13.68 19.39
N VAL A 988 6.33 14.19 19.38
CA VAL A 988 7.52 13.44 19.83
C VAL A 988 7.42 13.07 21.31
N ARG A 989 7.01 14.00 22.19
CA ARG A 989 6.86 13.72 23.63
C ARG A 989 5.79 12.66 23.92
N HIS A 990 4.62 12.73 23.27
CA HIS A 990 3.57 11.72 23.41
C HIS A 990 4.09 10.32 23.06
N LEU A 991 4.73 10.18 21.89
CA LEU A 991 5.25 8.90 21.44
C LEU A 991 6.39 8.40 22.35
N ARG A 992 7.35 9.27 22.72
CA ARG A 992 8.46 8.90 23.60
C ARG A 992 7.99 8.46 24.97
N ARG A 993 6.97 9.10 25.55
CA ARG A 993 6.41 8.68 26.84
C ARG A 993 5.86 7.25 26.74
N SER A 994 5.08 6.91 25.72
CA SER A 994 4.66 5.51 25.48
C SER A 994 5.83 4.55 25.27
N LEU A 995 6.81 4.92 24.43
CA LEU A 995 7.96 4.08 24.11
C LEU A 995 8.78 3.77 25.37
N ASN A 996 9.04 4.79 26.19
CA ASN A 996 9.75 4.69 27.46
C ASN A 996 8.95 3.86 28.49
N SER A 997 7.61 3.94 28.47
CA SER A 997 6.73 3.11 29.31
C SER A 997 6.47 1.70 28.75
N MET A 998 7.05 1.33 27.61
CA MET A 998 6.77 0.07 26.89
C MET A 998 5.27 -0.17 26.68
N THR A 999 4.50 0.88 26.43
CA THR A 999 3.07 0.83 26.06
C THR A 999 2.90 1.17 24.60
N LEU A 1000 1.71 0.96 24.02
CA LEU A 1000 1.46 1.25 22.61
C LEU A 1000 1.60 2.76 22.34
N PRO A 1001 2.57 3.22 21.53
CA PRO A 1001 2.67 4.62 21.11
C PRO A 1001 1.65 4.87 20.00
N VAL A 1002 0.70 5.77 20.28
CA VAL A 1002 -0.37 6.16 19.35
C VAL A 1002 -0.29 7.66 19.14
N LEU A 1003 -0.08 8.08 17.89
CA LEU A 1003 -0.29 9.47 17.49
C LEU A 1003 -1.79 9.68 17.29
N PHE A 1004 -2.47 10.18 18.31
CA PHE A 1004 -3.93 10.30 18.35
C PHE A 1004 -4.38 11.74 18.14
N THR A 1005 -5.27 11.98 17.17
CA THR A 1005 -5.89 13.28 16.91
C THR A 1005 -7.30 13.12 16.30
N HIS A 1006 -7.96 14.23 15.97
CA HIS A 1006 -9.23 14.25 15.22
C HIS A 1006 -9.04 15.00 13.89
N GLU A 1007 -9.79 14.63 12.85
CA GLU A 1007 -9.63 15.23 11.52
C GLU A 1007 -9.87 16.75 11.52
N ASP A 1008 -10.81 17.23 12.33
CA ASP A 1008 -11.13 18.66 12.44
C ASP A 1008 -9.99 19.49 13.09
N GLN A 1009 -9.02 18.84 13.74
CA GLN A 1009 -7.82 19.48 14.27
C GLN A 1009 -6.72 19.63 13.21
N LEU A 1010 -6.89 19.05 12.01
CA LEU A 1010 -5.95 19.17 10.90
C LEU A 1010 -6.15 20.49 10.12
N THR A 1011 -6.03 21.62 10.81
CA THR A 1011 -6.20 23.00 10.27
C THR A 1011 -5.01 23.59 9.50
N MET A 1012 -3.89 22.88 9.41
CA MET A 1012 -2.64 23.32 8.77
C MET A 1012 -2.61 22.97 7.28
N THR A 1013 -1.74 23.63 6.52
CA THR A 1013 -1.54 23.33 5.09
C THR A 1013 -0.85 21.98 4.88
N SER A 1014 -1.00 21.40 3.68
CA SER A 1014 -0.32 20.15 3.30
C SER A 1014 1.20 20.22 3.46
N SER A 1015 1.81 21.38 3.17
CA SER A 1015 3.25 21.61 3.36
C SER A 1015 3.66 21.58 4.83
N GLU A 1016 2.86 22.18 5.71
CA GLU A 1016 3.12 22.14 7.15
C GLU A 1016 2.92 20.74 7.69
N TRP A 1017 1.91 20.01 7.22
CA TRP A 1017 1.67 18.62 7.63
C TRP A 1017 2.83 17.70 7.23
N HIS A 1018 3.40 17.85 6.04
CA HIS A 1018 4.65 17.17 5.65
C HIS A 1018 5.78 17.43 6.65
N GLN A 1019 6.00 18.70 7.03
CA GLN A 1019 7.03 19.06 8.00
C GLN A 1019 6.75 18.46 9.37
N ILE A 1020 5.49 18.48 9.81
CA ILE A 1020 5.05 17.95 11.10
C ILE A 1020 5.30 16.44 11.16
N ILE A 1021 4.79 15.67 10.20
CA ILE A 1021 4.93 14.21 10.19
C ILE A 1021 6.40 13.80 10.02
N SER A 1022 7.15 14.48 9.15
CA SER A 1022 8.60 14.26 9.02
C SER A 1022 9.34 14.55 10.33
N GLY A 1023 9.02 15.66 11.00
CA GLY A 1023 9.63 16.05 12.26
C GLY A 1023 9.33 15.07 13.40
N VAL A 1024 8.07 14.62 13.52
CA VAL A 1024 7.66 13.64 14.53
C VAL A 1024 8.36 12.30 14.32
N THR A 1025 8.32 11.76 13.09
CA THR A 1025 8.97 10.48 12.75
C THR A 1025 10.49 10.55 12.91
N THR A 1026 11.11 11.67 12.58
CA THR A 1026 12.54 11.92 12.83
C THR A 1026 12.85 11.95 14.33
N GLY A 1027 12.02 12.62 15.14
CA GLY A 1027 12.24 12.77 16.58
C GLY A 1027 12.14 11.46 17.37
N VAL A 1028 11.45 10.44 16.83
CA VAL A 1028 11.36 9.08 17.41
C VAL A 1028 12.24 8.05 16.71
N SER A 1029 12.94 8.42 15.64
CA SER A 1029 13.84 7.51 14.91
C SER A 1029 14.93 6.84 15.76
N PRO A 1030 15.46 7.42 16.87
CA PRO A 1030 16.44 6.72 17.72
C PRO A 1030 15.92 5.43 18.36
N TYR A 1031 14.60 5.26 18.46
CA TYR A 1031 13.98 4.02 18.96
C TYR A 1031 13.88 2.93 17.89
N ASN A 1032 14.20 3.25 16.63
CA ASN A 1032 14.02 2.39 15.46
C ASN A 1032 12.61 1.74 15.41
N PRO A 1033 11.52 2.54 15.47
CA PRO A 1033 10.18 2.00 15.60
C PRO A 1033 9.69 1.31 14.33
N GLU A 1034 8.93 0.23 14.51
CA GLU A 1034 8.13 -0.36 13.44
C GLU A 1034 6.79 0.40 13.31
N TYR A 1035 6.55 1.07 12.18
CA TYR A 1035 5.25 1.66 11.90
C TYR A 1035 4.25 0.58 11.51
N LYS A 1036 3.14 0.48 12.25
CA LYS A 1036 2.12 -0.57 12.08
C LYS A 1036 0.74 0.05 11.95
N SER A 1037 -0.16 -0.67 11.28
CA SER A 1037 -1.59 -0.45 11.45
C SER A 1037 -1.98 -0.71 12.92
N THR A 1038 -3.02 -0.06 13.41
CA THR A 1038 -3.53 -0.30 14.77
C THR A 1038 -3.99 -1.76 14.93
N ASP A 1039 -4.61 -2.34 13.90
CA ASP A 1039 -5.00 -3.75 13.85
C ASP A 1039 -3.83 -4.71 14.14
N ASP A 1040 -2.71 -4.54 13.45
CA ASP A 1040 -1.53 -5.39 13.60
C ASP A 1040 -0.88 -5.21 14.97
N ALA A 1041 -0.78 -3.96 15.44
CA ALA A 1041 -0.18 -3.66 16.74
C ALA A 1041 -0.99 -4.25 17.89
N VAL A 1042 -2.32 -4.10 17.86
CA VAL A 1042 -3.19 -4.64 18.93
C VAL A 1042 -3.23 -6.16 18.89
N LYS A 1043 -3.20 -6.78 17.71
CA LYS A 1043 -3.07 -8.23 17.57
C LYS A 1043 -1.76 -8.74 18.17
N TYR A 1044 -0.64 -8.05 17.91
CA TYR A 1044 0.64 -8.36 18.55
C TYR A 1044 0.54 -8.26 20.07
N ILE A 1045 -0.08 -7.20 20.59
CA ILE A 1045 -0.23 -6.99 22.05
C ILE A 1045 -1.06 -8.11 22.67
N ARG A 1046 -2.15 -8.55 22.04
CA ARG A 1046 -2.92 -9.72 22.49
C ARG A 1046 -2.06 -10.98 22.54
N ALA A 1047 -1.32 -11.25 21.46
CA ALA A 1047 -0.42 -12.41 21.38
C ALA A 1047 0.66 -12.37 22.48
N LYS A 1048 1.27 -11.20 22.72
CA LYS A 1048 2.22 -10.96 23.81
C LYS A 1048 1.59 -11.23 25.17
N SER A 1049 0.41 -10.66 25.43
CA SER A 1049 -0.29 -10.77 26.73
C SER A 1049 -0.71 -12.21 27.08
N ASN A 1050 -0.81 -13.10 26.09
CA ASN A 1050 -1.10 -14.51 26.29
C ASN A 1050 0.15 -15.40 26.43
N LEU A 1051 1.34 -14.82 26.30
CA LEU A 1051 2.62 -15.50 26.45
C LEU A 1051 3.33 -15.06 27.73
N MET A 1052 4.05 -15.99 28.35
CA MET A 1052 4.92 -15.72 29.48
C MET A 1052 6.25 -16.45 29.35
N ILE A 1053 7.33 -15.77 29.76
CA ILE A 1053 8.66 -16.35 29.90
C ILE A 1053 8.70 -17.03 31.27
N ARG A 1054 8.90 -18.35 31.29
CA ARG A 1054 8.88 -19.20 32.50
C ARG A 1054 10.24 -19.34 33.15
N ALA A 1055 11.26 -19.53 32.34
CA ALA A 1055 12.61 -19.77 32.82
C ALA A 1055 13.61 -19.24 31.80
N VAL A 1056 14.67 -18.64 32.30
CA VAL A 1056 15.83 -18.22 31.53
C VAL A 1056 17.04 -18.99 32.03
N GLY A 1057 17.71 -19.68 31.12
CA GLY A 1057 18.96 -20.37 31.38
C GLY A 1057 20.10 -19.76 30.58
N SER A 1058 21.32 -19.89 31.09
CA SER A 1058 22.53 -19.49 30.36
C SER A 1058 23.64 -20.49 30.58
N ASN A 1059 24.19 -21.07 29.52
CA ASN A 1059 25.33 -22.00 29.62
C ASN A 1059 26.17 -21.94 28.33
N ASN A 1060 27.51 -21.89 28.47
CA ASN A 1060 28.47 -21.94 27.35
C ASN A 1060 28.16 -20.96 26.20
N GLY A 1061 27.72 -19.74 26.51
CA GLY A 1061 27.38 -18.72 25.50
C GLY A 1061 26.02 -18.91 24.81
N LEU A 1062 25.23 -19.89 25.25
CA LEU A 1062 23.84 -20.10 24.82
C LEU A 1062 22.89 -19.62 25.91
N VAL A 1063 21.86 -18.86 25.53
CA VAL A 1063 20.73 -18.49 26.37
C VAL A 1063 19.53 -19.32 25.96
N THR A 1064 18.89 -19.95 26.94
CA THR A 1064 17.66 -20.72 26.74
C THR A 1064 16.48 -19.99 27.37
N ILE A 1065 15.47 -19.67 26.57
CA ILE A 1065 14.26 -18.98 26.99
C ILE A 1065 13.11 -19.97 26.90
N SER A 1066 12.55 -20.38 28.04
CA SER A 1066 11.36 -21.22 28.07
C SER A 1066 10.11 -20.36 28.06
N VAL A 1067 9.34 -20.38 26.96
CA VAL A 1067 8.07 -19.65 26.83
C VAL A 1067 6.86 -20.59 26.95
N ALA A 1068 5.79 -20.13 27.59
CA ALA A 1068 4.54 -20.89 27.70
C ALA A 1068 3.33 -19.97 27.49
N GLY A 1069 2.23 -20.52 26.98
CA GLY A 1069 0.98 -19.78 26.75
C GLY A 1069 0.23 -20.23 25.50
N ILE A 1070 -0.67 -19.36 25.02
CA ILE A 1070 -1.38 -19.54 23.74
C ILE A 1070 -1.32 -18.24 22.95
N ASN A 1071 -0.56 -18.22 21.87
CA ASN A 1071 -0.51 -17.08 20.95
C ASN A 1071 -0.76 -17.51 19.50
N ASP A 1072 -1.42 -16.62 18.77
CA ASP A 1072 -1.83 -16.79 17.38
C ASP A 1072 -0.82 -16.22 16.37
N MET A 1073 0.19 -15.48 16.84
CA MET A 1073 1.32 -14.99 16.05
C MET A 1073 2.62 -14.96 16.86
N GLU A 1074 3.76 -14.96 16.18
CA GLU A 1074 5.07 -14.81 16.82
C GLU A 1074 5.15 -13.46 17.54
N THR A 1075 5.91 -13.42 18.64
CA THR A 1075 6.16 -12.20 19.41
C THR A 1075 7.65 -11.99 19.58
N LYS A 1076 8.08 -10.99 20.35
CA LYS A 1076 9.49 -10.72 20.62
C LYS A 1076 9.73 -10.56 22.11
N CYS A 1077 10.97 -10.76 22.53
CA CYS A 1077 11.48 -10.36 23.83
C CYS A 1077 12.83 -9.65 23.69
N TYR A 1078 13.19 -8.84 24.68
CA TYR A 1078 14.49 -8.22 24.75
C TYR A 1078 15.49 -9.18 25.40
N LEU A 1079 16.61 -9.42 24.72
CA LEU A 1079 17.81 -10.05 25.29
C LEU A 1079 18.84 -8.95 25.55
N PHE A 1080 19.07 -8.65 26.82
CA PHE A 1080 20.07 -7.67 27.26
C PHE A 1080 21.40 -8.35 27.53
N THR A 1081 22.45 -7.75 26.98
CA THR A 1081 23.86 -8.16 27.17
C THR A 1081 24.67 -6.97 27.65
N GLU A 1082 25.87 -7.23 28.15
CA GLU A 1082 26.78 -6.18 28.58
C GLU A 1082 28.22 -6.50 28.17
N ALA A 1083 28.89 -5.52 27.58
CA ALA A 1083 30.29 -5.58 27.22
C ALA A 1083 30.95 -4.23 27.48
N GLY A 1084 32.08 -4.22 28.19
CA GLY A 1084 32.81 -2.98 28.50
C GLY A 1084 32.00 -1.95 29.31
N GLY A 1085 31.05 -2.40 30.15
CA GLY A 1085 30.18 -1.54 30.94
C GLY A 1085 29.00 -0.92 30.18
N GLN A 1086 28.82 -1.26 28.90
CA GLN A 1086 27.71 -0.79 28.07
C GLN A 1086 26.64 -1.88 27.97
N ILE A 1087 25.40 -1.54 28.34
CA ILE A 1087 24.25 -2.42 28.21
C ILE A 1087 23.64 -2.24 26.83
N THR A 1088 23.59 -3.32 26.07
CA THR A 1088 22.94 -3.38 24.76
C THR A 1088 21.80 -4.38 24.78
N HIS A 1089 20.91 -4.29 23.80
CA HIS A 1089 19.87 -5.27 23.62
C HIS A 1089 19.68 -5.62 22.15
N ARG A 1090 19.12 -6.81 21.92
CA ARG A 1090 18.47 -7.15 20.66
C ARG A 1090 17.11 -7.77 20.92
N LEU A 1091 16.19 -7.60 19.97
CA LEU A 1091 14.91 -8.28 20.01
C LEU A 1091 15.05 -9.70 19.49
N VAL A 1092 14.55 -10.65 20.27
CA VAL A 1092 14.57 -12.08 19.97
C VAL A 1092 13.15 -12.53 19.65
N THR A 1093 12.93 -13.13 18.48
CA THR A 1093 11.63 -13.69 18.11
C THR A 1093 11.27 -14.88 19.00
N LEU A 1094 10.06 -14.85 19.55
CA LEU A 1094 9.44 -15.91 20.33
C LEU A 1094 8.38 -16.64 19.48
N PRO A 1095 8.38 -17.98 19.49
CA PRO A 1095 7.53 -18.78 18.62
C PRO A 1095 6.05 -18.68 18.97
N ARG A 1096 5.21 -19.20 18.06
CA ARG A 1096 3.83 -19.55 18.37
C ARG A 1096 3.78 -20.76 19.30
N VAL A 1097 2.96 -20.69 20.33
CA VAL A 1097 2.84 -21.68 21.39
C VAL A 1097 1.38 -22.11 21.53
N GLN A 1098 1.16 -23.43 21.68
CA GLN A 1098 -0.18 -24.02 21.91
C GLN A 1098 -0.19 -24.79 23.25
N ASN A 1099 -0.27 -24.08 24.37
CA ASN A 1099 -0.40 -24.66 25.72
C ASN A 1099 0.75 -25.56 26.20
N LYS A 1100 1.97 -25.39 25.67
CA LYS A 1100 3.16 -26.12 26.12
C LYS A 1100 4.33 -25.18 26.33
N ALA A 1101 5.25 -25.53 27.21
CA ALA A 1101 6.51 -24.80 27.30
C ALA A 1101 7.38 -25.13 26.08
N ILE A 1102 7.90 -24.12 25.39
CA ILE A 1102 8.81 -24.24 24.25
C ILE A 1102 10.13 -23.55 24.63
N PRO A 1103 11.26 -24.27 24.63
CA PRO A 1103 12.58 -23.68 24.82
C PRO A 1103 13.11 -23.09 23.50
N VAL A 1104 13.49 -21.82 23.53
CA VAL A 1104 14.17 -21.09 22.45
C VAL A 1104 15.63 -20.88 22.84
N ASN A 1105 16.55 -21.39 22.03
CA ASN A 1105 17.99 -21.30 22.24
C ASN A 1105 18.59 -20.20 21.36
N ILE A 1106 19.44 -19.36 21.95
CA ILE A 1106 19.98 -18.16 21.32
C ILE A 1106 21.48 -18.04 21.63
N CYS A 1107 22.31 -17.84 20.61
CA CYS A 1107 23.74 -17.57 20.78
C CYS A 1107 23.98 -16.12 21.21
N VAL A 1108 24.78 -15.90 22.25
CA VAL A 1108 25.08 -14.56 22.79
C VAL A 1108 26.31 -13.91 22.11
N ASN A 1109 27.14 -14.70 21.42
CA ASN A 1109 28.43 -14.27 20.87
C ASN A 1109 28.40 -13.94 19.36
N ASP A 1110 27.22 -13.77 18.77
CA ASP A 1110 27.05 -13.39 17.37
C ASP A 1110 26.90 -11.87 17.20
#